data_AF-A0A964FHE0-F1
#
_entry.id   AF-A0A964FHE0-F1
#
_cell.length_a   1.000
_cell.length_b   1.000
_cell.length_c   1.000
_cell.angle_alpha   90.00
_cell.angle_beta   90.00
_cell.angle_gamma   90.00
#
_symmetry.space_group_name_H-M   'P 1'
#
loop_
_entity.id
_entity.type
_entity.pdbx_description
1 polymer ?
#
loop_
_entity_poly.entity_id
_entity_poly.type
_entity_poly.pdbx_seq_one_letter_code
_entity_poly.pdbx_strand_id
1 'polypeptide(L)'
;EVIRGNPELTTQLIDGLDFQYKYNSGVLSFAVEDAPTEKDQQAIIDSFEEYAFAGIKQDSYNTLWVRHTHTGSDRVELHFVTPKVELDTGKSLNIAPPGWHGYFKPWQTYWNIKEDWARPDDLSRKRIYEPGYQALIDAEKQRAGMLAAPDPKQQLTDYITQRIEAGLVTNRDDIIQSFAEIGLEIPRQGKNYLTVVDPETNNRYRLKGGIYEASWRLGGQSQEEDRSREQTPGRDGTGRTTGTTATTQDPQQKDLDQLQSRIRELAESRASYHISRYGGEPPSLQKILEPTMDLAVDYSRESLSGYLGRKLGADRILVDANYPETNPTRQDRSRDITTTRNSQSSQEPNEGNKDWRNQQRNIHHPTLEPTTNPRLDVPGSTLPETRVRVNHERTRESTEAILSTASQGVQRTNNQSVQQIRTGHEAVREAEQTASESSQRLERTSIELNQLHQRIYSNIERGRRALDLKRKEELERFKTQINLVEYAQSFGYQYISQKSSQNSAVLAHDNGDKIIVATDTDGHGVYFSVKDEIDNGTIIDFVQNRSSVGLSEVRKELKNWNDRPRTQPAKFTPRDKPQPISKDRLKIIKAASNFKVVQSHPYLEKRGIDQSILKSDRFIGTVATDRDGNAIFPHYDSNGMTGFTAKNENYTGFSKGGTKALWRSKPQESDRRLVIVESAIDAMSYHQLFKDKNPHTRYISTGGTISSSQLELVKTAMADMTKIGGQIVIATDNDRAGNKLAQTLTVEAPSKSQISRELPQQGKDWNEILQHTKQQEIDRNTQDRGWGWSRDI
;
A
#
# COMPACT_ATOMS: atom_id res chain seq x y z
N GLU A 1 -22.48 3.21 -17.41
CA GLU A 1 -22.18 3.23 -18.86
C GLU A 1 -20.68 3.38 -19.06
N VAL A 2 -20.05 2.66 -19.98
CA VAL A 2 -18.61 2.78 -20.25
C VAL A 2 -18.37 4.00 -21.13
N ILE A 3 -17.53 4.93 -20.66
CA ILE A 3 -17.21 6.17 -21.38
C ILE A 3 -15.92 6.04 -22.18
N ARG A 4 -14.92 5.33 -21.63
CA ARG A 4 -13.59 5.16 -22.23
C ARG A 4 -12.93 3.90 -21.72
N GLY A 5 -12.18 3.20 -22.58
CA GLY A 5 -11.48 1.97 -22.24
C GLY A 5 -12.30 0.71 -22.49
N ASN A 6 -11.70 -0.45 -22.21
CA ASN A 6 -12.29 -1.76 -22.46
C ASN A 6 -12.37 -2.54 -21.12
N PRO A 7 -13.58 -2.79 -20.58
CA PRO A 7 -13.74 -3.44 -19.28
C PRO A 7 -13.08 -4.81 -19.18
N GLU A 8 -13.18 -5.61 -20.23
CA GLU A 8 -12.64 -6.96 -20.27
C GLU A 8 -11.11 -6.92 -20.22
N LEU A 9 -10.47 -6.05 -21.00
CA LEU A 9 -9.03 -5.85 -21.03
C LEU A 9 -8.51 -5.33 -19.67
N THR A 10 -9.17 -4.33 -19.11
CA THR A 10 -8.79 -3.77 -17.81
C THR A 10 -8.91 -4.81 -16.70
N THR A 11 -9.98 -5.60 -16.70
CA THR A 11 -10.17 -6.70 -15.74
C THR A 11 -9.05 -7.75 -15.87
N GLN A 12 -8.76 -8.15 -17.10
CA GLN A 12 -7.67 -9.11 -17.38
C GLN A 12 -6.33 -8.62 -16.88
N LEU A 13 -5.98 -7.36 -17.19
CA LEU A 13 -4.74 -6.75 -16.73
C LEU A 13 -4.67 -6.80 -15.20
N ILE A 14 -5.72 -6.36 -14.50
CA ILE A 14 -5.76 -6.38 -13.03
C ILE A 14 -5.60 -7.80 -12.48
N ASP A 15 -6.35 -8.76 -13.00
CA ASP A 15 -6.31 -10.15 -12.54
C ASP A 15 -4.98 -10.84 -12.79
N GLY A 16 -4.26 -10.41 -13.84
CA GLY A 16 -2.92 -10.87 -14.22
C GLY A 16 -1.78 -10.20 -13.45
N LEU A 17 -2.04 -9.26 -12.54
CA LEU A 17 -0.99 -8.66 -11.70
C LEU A 17 -0.75 -9.46 -10.42
N ASP A 18 0.53 -9.67 -10.08
CA ASP A 18 0.95 -10.30 -8.82
C ASP A 18 1.30 -9.28 -7.74
N PHE A 19 1.03 -7.99 -8.00
CA PHE A 19 1.25 -6.94 -7.03
C PHE A 19 0.28 -7.07 -5.85
N GLN A 20 0.74 -6.72 -4.65
CA GLN A 20 -0.12 -6.66 -3.45
C GLN A 20 -1.31 -5.72 -3.66
N TYR A 21 -1.09 -4.60 -4.35
CA TYR A 21 -2.12 -3.67 -4.79
C TYR A 21 -2.17 -3.72 -6.31
N LYS A 22 -3.28 -4.23 -6.87
CA LYS A 22 -3.39 -4.54 -8.30
C LYS A 22 -3.95 -3.38 -9.13
N TYR A 23 -4.79 -2.53 -8.56
CA TYR A 23 -5.40 -1.41 -9.25
C TYR A 23 -5.50 -0.18 -8.34
N ASN A 24 -5.62 0.99 -8.96
CA ASN A 24 -6.08 2.22 -8.35
C ASN A 24 -7.47 2.52 -8.91
N SER A 25 -8.41 2.95 -8.07
CA SER A 25 -9.73 3.39 -8.50
C SER A 25 -10.03 4.75 -7.86
N GLY A 26 -10.86 5.54 -8.54
CA GLY A 26 -11.30 6.84 -8.04
C GLY A 26 -12.58 7.29 -8.72
N VAL A 27 -13.10 8.42 -8.24
CA VAL A 27 -14.34 9.01 -8.75
C VAL A 27 -14.17 10.53 -8.89
N LEU A 28 -14.61 11.07 -10.01
CA LEU A 28 -14.88 12.49 -10.20
C LEU A 28 -16.39 12.69 -10.03
N SER A 29 -16.78 13.33 -8.94
CA SER A 29 -18.19 13.59 -8.60
C SER A 29 -18.48 15.08 -8.78
N PHE A 30 -19.53 15.38 -9.52
CA PHE A 30 -20.02 16.73 -9.77
C PHE A 30 -21.19 17.04 -8.85
N ALA A 31 -21.55 18.29 -8.60
CA ALA A 31 -22.84 18.58 -7.98
C ALA A 31 -23.98 18.37 -8.99
N VAL A 32 -25.23 18.29 -8.53
CA VAL A 32 -26.37 18.07 -9.44
C VAL A 32 -26.54 19.26 -10.37
N GLU A 33 -26.30 20.46 -9.85
CA GLU A 33 -26.35 21.73 -10.56
C GLU A 33 -25.24 21.93 -11.60
N ASP A 34 -24.08 21.26 -11.45
CA ASP A 34 -22.96 21.43 -12.38
C ASP A 34 -23.24 20.77 -13.74
N ALA A 35 -23.97 19.65 -13.73
CA ALA A 35 -24.46 18.89 -14.90
C ALA A 35 -23.51 18.92 -16.13
N PRO A 36 -22.26 18.44 -16.01
CA PRO A 36 -21.24 18.59 -17.05
C PRO A 36 -21.66 17.89 -18.35
N THR A 37 -21.47 18.56 -19.49
CA THR A 37 -21.82 17.97 -20.80
C THR A 37 -20.90 16.81 -21.16
N GLU A 38 -21.26 15.96 -22.12
CA GLU A 38 -20.37 14.89 -22.61
C GLU A 38 -19.00 15.42 -23.04
N LYS A 39 -18.98 16.63 -23.62
CA LYS A 39 -17.76 17.30 -24.06
C LYS A 39 -16.87 17.65 -22.87
N ASP A 40 -17.47 18.19 -21.80
CA ASP A 40 -16.74 18.56 -20.58
C ASP A 40 -16.25 17.31 -19.85
N GLN A 41 -17.06 16.24 -19.84
CA GLN A 41 -16.68 14.93 -19.31
C GLN A 41 -15.47 14.34 -20.05
N GLN A 42 -15.40 14.42 -21.38
CA GLN A 42 -14.22 13.97 -22.12
C GLN A 42 -13.00 14.86 -21.85
N ALA A 43 -13.18 16.19 -21.80
CA ALA A 43 -12.09 17.13 -21.57
C ALA A 43 -11.45 16.97 -20.18
N ILE A 44 -12.25 16.74 -19.14
CA ILE A 44 -11.73 16.49 -17.80
C ILE A 44 -11.06 15.10 -17.70
N ILE A 45 -11.56 14.09 -18.41
CA ILE A 45 -10.92 12.77 -18.50
C ILE A 45 -9.55 12.89 -19.17
N ASP A 46 -9.46 13.59 -20.30
CA ASP A 46 -8.19 13.83 -21.01
C ASP A 46 -7.18 14.56 -20.12
N SER A 47 -7.61 15.62 -19.45
CA SER A 47 -6.76 16.39 -18.53
C SER A 47 -6.33 15.56 -17.31
N PHE A 48 -7.23 14.72 -16.78
CA PHE A 48 -6.89 13.81 -15.69
C PHE A 48 -5.85 12.80 -16.12
N GLU A 49 -6.03 12.14 -17.27
CA GLU A 49 -5.10 11.12 -17.76
C GLU A 49 -3.71 11.75 -18.03
N GLU A 50 -3.65 12.87 -18.73
CA GLU A 50 -2.36 13.55 -18.97
C GLU A 50 -1.66 13.96 -17.65
N TYR A 51 -2.41 14.42 -16.65
CA TYR A 51 -1.84 14.85 -15.36
C TYR A 51 -1.45 13.68 -14.44
N ALA A 52 -2.26 12.63 -14.37
CA ALA A 52 -2.03 11.45 -13.54
C ALA A 52 -0.90 10.57 -14.10
N PHE A 53 -0.80 10.49 -15.43
CA PHE A 53 0.19 9.71 -16.16
C PHE A 53 1.33 10.57 -16.75
N ALA A 54 1.51 11.81 -16.28
CA ALA A 54 2.51 12.74 -16.80
C ALA A 54 3.87 12.07 -17.07
N GLY A 55 4.35 12.14 -18.31
CA GLY A 55 5.60 11.52 -18.77
C GLY A 55 5.52 10.03 -19.17
N ILE A 56 4.33 9.43 -19.18
CA ILE A 56 4.07 8.06 -19.65
C ILE A 56 3.27 8.12 -20.95
N LYS A 57 3.64 7.31 -21.95
CA LYS A 57 2.92 7.26 -23.23
C LYS A 57 1.55 6.62 -23.04
N GLN A 58 0.57 7.05 -23.83
CA GLN A 58 -0.81 6.57 -23.72
C GLN A 58 -0.94 5.04 -23.92
N ASP A 59 -0.11 4.46 -24.80
CA ASP A 59 -0.09 3.01 -25.05
C ASP A 59 0.61 2.21 -23.93
N SER A 60 1.29 2.89 -23.01
CA SER A 60 2.07 2.30 -21.91
C SER A 60 1.25 2.15 -20.61
N TYR A 61 -0.04 2.54 -20.61
CA TYR A 61 -0.95 2.33 -19.49
C TYR A 61 -2.36 1.98 -19.96
N ASN A 62 -3.20 1.53 -19.03
CA ASN A 62 -4.60 1.26 -19.29
C ASN A 62 -5.46 1.90 -18.19
N THR A 63 -6.57 2.54 -18.57
CA THR A 63 -7.58 3.06 -17.64
C THR A 63 -8.96 2.83 -18.23
N LEU A 64 -9.89 2.40 -17.39
CA LEU A 64 -11.31 2.26 -17.73
C LEU A 64 -12.11 3.36 -17.02
N TRP A 65 -12.96 4.06 -17.77
CA TRP A 65 -13.89 5.06 -17.27
C TRP A 65 -15.34 4.61 -17.43
N VAL A 66 -16.09 4.71 -16.35
CA VAL A 66 -17.51 4.34 -16.29
C VAL A 66 -18.30 5.49 -15.69
N ARG A 67 -19.31 5.95 -16.43
CA ARG A 67 -20.32 6.88 -15.93
C ARG A 67 -21.35 6.16 -15.10
N HIS A 68 -21.62 6.69 -13.91
CA HIS A 68 -22.75 6.29 -13.10
C HIS A 68 -23.77 7.43 -13.10
N THR A 69 -25.02 7.10 -13.44
CA THR A 69 -26.18 8.01 -13.40
C THR A 69 -27.27 7.51 -12.45
N HIS A 70 -26.95 6.54 -11.57
CA HIS A 70 -27.98 5.78 -10.87
C HIS A 70 -27.69 5.56 -9.38
N THR A 71 -27.89 6.61 -8.58
CA THR A 71 -28.19 6.53 -7.15
C THR A 71 -28.98 7.76 -6.69
N GLY A 72 -30.30 7.78 -6.88
CA GLY A 72 -31.29 8.62 -6.16
C GLY A 72 -31.21 10.15 -6.25
N SER A 73 -30.13 10.71 -6.77
CA SER A 73 -29.89 12.12 -7.05
C SER A 73 -29.27 12.16 -8.44
N ASP A 74 -29.79 12.99 -9.36
CA ASP A 74 -29.39 13.11 -10.78
C ASP A 74 -27.95 13.64 -10.98
N ARG A 75 -27.00 13.10 -10.22
CA ARG A 75 -25.61 13.53 -10.13
C ARG A 75 -24.77 12.72 -11.11
N VAL A 76 -23.93 13.41 -11.86
CA VAL A 76 -22.94 12.76 -12.74
C VAL A 76 -21.74 12.32 -11.90
N GLU A 77 -21.38 11.05 -12.01
CA GLU A 77 -20.16 10.50 -11.43
C GLU A 77 -19.35 9.74 -12.48
N LEU A 78 -18.08 10.12 -12.62
CA LEU A 78 -17.13 9.46 -13.52
C LEU A 78 -16.19 8.61 -12.68
N HIS A 79 -16.44 7.30 -12.67
CA HIS A 79 -15.60 6.33 -11.99
C HIS A 79 -14.47 5.90 -12.92
N PHE A 80 -13.25 5.76 -12.39
CA PHE A 80 -12.14 5.18 -13.13
C PHE A 80 -11.48 4.05 -12.38
N VAL A 81 -10.90 3.11 -13.13
CA VAL A 81 -10.03 2.07 -12.61
C VAL A 81 -8.81 1.89 -13.51
N THR A 82 -7.64 1.90 -12.90
CA THR A 82 -6.33 1.82 -13.56
C THR A 82 -5.55 0.64 -12.96
N PRO A 83 -5.14 -0.37 -13.74
CA PRO A 83 -4.22 -1.40 -13.28
C PRO A 83 -2.88 -0.78 -12.84
N LYS A 84 -2.29 -1.24 -11.74
CA LYS A 84 -1.05 -0.65 -11.18
C LYS A 84 0.20 -1.16 -11.89
N VAL A 85 0.21 -1.15 -13.21
CA VAL A 85 1.30 -1.60 -14.06
C VAL A 85 1.53 -0.62 -15.20
N GLU A 86 2.79 -0.37 -15.51
CA GLU A 86 3.20 0.26 -16.77
C GLU A 86 3.47 -0.89 -17.77
N LEU A 87 2.80 -0.85 -18.92
CA LEU A 87 2.63 -2.00 -19.81
C LEU A 87 3.91 -2.41 -20.55
N ASP A 88 4.82 -1.47 -20.83
CA ASP A 88 6.05 -1.78 -21.56
C ASP A 88 7.11 -2.43 -20.67
N THR A 89 7.30 -1.92 -19.45
CA THR A 89 8.31 -2.44 -18.50
C THR A 89 7.77 -3.50 -17.55
N GLY A 90 6.44 -3.63 -17.44
CA GLY A 90 5.79 -4.50 -16.47
C GLY A 90 6.02 -4.09 -15.01
N LYS A 91 6.58 -2.89 -14.76
CA LYS A 91 6.84 -2.39 -13.41
C LYS A 91 5.56 -1.85 -12.78
N SER A 92 5.50 -1.88 -11.45
CA SER A 92 4.35 -1.33 -10.74
C SER A 92 4.26 0.19 -10.93
N LEU A 93 3.11 0.63 -11.45
CA LEU A 93 2.74 2.02 -11.65
C LEU A 93 1.83 2.49 -10.53
N ASN A 94 2.08 3.70 -10.02
CA ASN A 94 1.21 4.35 -9.06
C ASN A 94 0.83 5.74 -9.55
N ILE A 95 -0.43 5.93 -9.96
CA ILE A 95 -0.92 7.23 -10.44
C ILE A 95 -1.23 8.24 -9.32
N ALA A 96 -1.35 7.77 -8.08
CA ALA A 96 -1.60 8.61 -6.91
C ALA A 96 -0.37 8.62 -5.98
N PRO A 97 0.54 9.62 -6.09
CA PRO A 97 1.75 9.67 -5.27
C PRO A 97 1.42 9.77 -3.76
N PRO A 98 2.36 9.42 -2.85
CA PRO A 98 2.19 9.71 -1.43
C PRO A 98 1.85 11.19 -1.22
N GLY A 99 0.80 11.48 -0.45
CA GLY A 99 0.28 12.84 -0.33
C GLY A 99 -0.54 13.33 -1.55
N TRP A 100 -1.14 12.42 -2.32
CA TRP A 100 -1.90 12.69 -3.56
C TRP A 100 -2.90 13.84 -3.46
N HIS A 101 -3.47 14.12 -2.27
CA HIS A 101 -4.33 15.28 -2.04
C HIS A 101 -3.63 16.59 -2.45
N GLY A 102 -2.36 16.78 -2.07
CA GLY A 102 -1.58 17.97 -2.46
C GLY A 102 -1.23 18.01 -3.95
N TYR A 103 -1.21 16.85 -4.62
CA TYR A 103 -0.95 16.74 -6.06
C TYR A 103 -2.20 17.06 -6.89
N PHE A 104 -3.35 16.49 -6.55
CA PHE A 104 -4.60 16.66 -7.31
C PHE A 104 -5.44 17.86 -6.88
N LYS A 105 -5.27 18.41 -5.66
CA LYS A 105 -6.05 19.57 -5.20
C LYS A 105 -5.88 20.81 -6.10
N PRO A 106 -4.66 21.21 -6.53
CA PRO A 106 -4.52 22.33 -7.47
C PRO A 106 -5.25 22.11 -8.81
N TRP A 107 -5.17 20.89 -9.35
CA TRP A 107 -5.87 20.49 -10.58
C TRP A 107 -7.39 20.52 -10.41
N GLN A 108 -7.90 20.01 -9.29
CA GLN A 108 -9.33 20.07 -8.96
C GLN A 108 -9.80 21.52 -8.83
N THR A 109 -9.05 22.35 -8.09
CA THR A 109 -9.40 23.76 -7.90
C THR A 109 -9.38 24.53 -9.23
N TYR A 110 -8.42 24.24 -10.12
CA TYR A 110 -8.37 24.83 -11.47
C TYR A 110 -9.64 24.53 -12.27
N TRP A 111 -10.05 23.25 -12.37
CA TRP A 111 -11.26 22.86 -13.10
C TRP A 111 -12.53 23.46 -12.50
N ASN A 112 -12.63 23.50 -11.16
CA ASN A 112 -13.76 24.12 -10.49
C ASN A 112 -13.83 25.65 -10.69
N ILE A 113 -12.70 26.35 -10.85
CA ILE A 113 -12.70 27.79 -11.18
C ILE A 113 -13.03 28.02 -12.65
N LYS A 114 -12.47 27.18 -13.54
CA LYS A 114 -12.55 27.34 -14.99
C LYS A 114 -13.97 27.11 -15.50
N GLU A 115 -14.62 26.04 -15.05
CA GLU A 115 -15.96 25.64 -15.51
C GLU A 115 -17.07 26.14 -14.56
N ASP A 116 -16.72 26.97 -13.57
CA ASP A 116 -17.61 27.47 -12.53
C ASP A 116 -18.37 26.37 -11.74
N TRP A 117 -17.74 25.21 -11.59
CA TRP A 117 -18.32 24.08 -10.87
C TRP A 117 -18.27 24.24 -9.35
N ALA A 118 -19.18 23.53 -8.69
CA ALA A 118 -19.30 23.43 -7.24
C ALA A 118 -17.96 23.18 -6.54
N ARG A 119 -17.66 24.02 -5.55
CA ARG A 119 -16.44 23.91 -4.74
C ARG A 119 -16.72 23.26 -3.38
N PRO A 120 -16.05 22.14 -3.03
CA PRO A 120 -16.21 21.50 -1.73
C PRO A 120 -15.76 22.36 -0.52
N ASP A 121 -14.95 23.37 -0.77
CA ASP A 121 -14.42 24.34 0.20
C ASP A 121 -15.20 25.66 0.25
N ASP A 122 -16.30 25.78 -0.50
CA ASP A 122 -17.22 26.91 -0.41
C ASP A 122 -17.93 26.91 0.96
N LEU A 123 -17.77 28.02 1.70
CA LEU A 123 -18.39 28.23 3.01
C LEU A 123 -19.92 28.11 2.95
N SER A 124 -20.54 28.40 1.81
CA SER A 124 -21.99 28.28 1.59
C SER A 124 -22.49 26.83 1.41
N ARG A 125 -21.59 25.88 1.11
CA ARG A 125 -21.90 24.46 0.87
C ARG A 125 -21.30 23.51 1.91
N LYS A 126 -20.72 24.07 2.98
CA LYS A 126 -20.12 23.32 4.10
C LYS A 126 -21.20 22.47 4.77
N ARG A 127 -21.10 21.14 4.67
CA ARG A 127 -22.05 20.22 5.30
C ARG A 127 -22.10 20.46 6.82
N ILE A 128 -23.32 20.52 7.36
CA ILE A 128 -23.58 20.60 8.80
C ILE A 128 -23.01 19.38 9.55
N TYR A 129 -22.84 18.25 8.83
CA TYR A 129 -22.36 16.97 9.34
C TYR A 129 -21.44 16.26 8.33
N GLU A 130 -20.29 15.77 8.79
CA GLU A 130 -19.46 14.79 8.07
C GLU A 130 -19.75 13.38 8.62
N PRO A 131 -20.38 12.48 7.83
CA PRO A 131 -20.56 11.11 8.25
C PRO A 131 -19.20 10.42 8.36
N GLY A 132 -18.88 9.90 9.56
CA GLY A 132 -17.63 9.18 9.78
C GLY A 132 -17.55 7.85 9.00
N TYR A 133 -16.39 7.19 9.11
CA TYR A 133 -16.06 5.90 8.47
C TYR A 133 -17.13 4.79 8.63
N GLN A 134 -17.99 4.88 9.63
CA GLN A 134 -19.10 3.94 9.88
C GLN A 134 -20.19 4.01 8.80
N ALA A 135 -20.46 5.19 8.23
CA ALA A 135 -21.47 5.36 7.17
C ALA A 135 -21.07 4.66 5.86
N LEU A 136 -19.76 4.52 5.59
CA LEU A 136 -19.25 3.75 4.46
C LEU A 136 -19.44 2.24 4.67
N ILE A 137 -19.31 1.76 5.91
CA ILE A 137 -19.52 0.36 6.29
C ILE A 137 -21.01 -0.01 6.20
N ASP A 138 -21.90 0.92 6.57
CA ASP A 138 -23.34 0.66 6.56
C ASP A 138 -23.96 0.81 5.16
N ALA A 139 -23.38 1.68 4.30
CA ALA A 139 -23.69 1.70 2.86
C ALA A 139 -23.22 0.42 2.13
N GLU A 140 -22.18 -0.25 2.63
CA GLU A 140 -21.74 -1.57 2.16
C GLU A 140 -22.73 -2.67 2.59
N LYS A 141 -23.20 -2.64 3.84
CA LYS A 141 -24.20 -3.58 4.38
C LYS A 141 -25.59 -3.44 3.74
N GLN A 142 -25.99 -2.21 3.42
CA GLN A 142 -27.23 -1.97 2.66
C GLN A 142 -27.12 -2.50 1.22
N ARG A 143 -25.96 -2.32 0.56
CA ARG A 143 -25.69 -2.94 -0.75
C ARG A 143 -25.68 -4.48 -0.70
N ALA A 144 -25.38 -5.06 0.45
CA ALA A 144 -25.44 -6.49 0.72
C ALA A 144 -26.83 -7.00 1.18
N GLY A 145 -27.87 -6.16 1.19
CA GLY A 145 -29.24 -6.58 1.49
C GLY A 145 -29.55 -6.90 2.96
N MET A 146 -28.72 -6.42 3.90
CA MET A 146 -28.98 -6.57 5.35
C MET A 146 -29.59 -5.29 5.93
N LEU A 147 -30.70 -5.43 6.67
CA LEU A 147 -31.37 -4.31 7.37
C LEU A 147 -30.42 -3.70 8.42
N ALA A 148 -29.99 -2.45 8.19
CA ALA A 148 -29.18 -1.68 9.12
C ALA A 148 -30.08 -1.07 10.22
N ALA A 149 -29.70 -1.23 11.49
CA ALA A 149 -30.28 -0.46 12.59
C ALA A 149 -29.87 1.02 12.45
N PRO A 150 -30.74 1.99 12.82
CA PRO A 150 -30.46 3.41 12.65
C PRO A 150 -29.25 3.87 13.49
N ASP A 151 -28.38 4.71 12.90
CA ASP A 151 -27.17 5.23 13.55
C ASP A 151 -27.54 6.12 14.75
N PRO A 152 -27.16 5.74 16.00
CA PRO A 152 -27.44 6.54 17.18
C PRO A 152 -26.88 7.96 17.11
N LYS A 153 -25.77 8.18 16.39
CA LYS A 153 -25.22 9.55 16.22
C LYS A 153 -26.09 10.40 15.31
N GLN A 154 -26.61 9.81 14.24
CA GLN A 154 -27.52 10.49 13.33
C GLN A 154 -28.81 10.87 14.07
N GLN A 155 -29.36 9.97 14.87
CA GLN A 155 -30.54 10.27 15.70
C GLN A 155 -30.31 11.43 16.69
N LEU A 156 -29.14 11.47 17.34
CA LEU A 156 -28.77 12.57 18.23
C LEU A 156 -28.61 13.89 17.48
N THR A 157 -28.10 13.87 16.25
CA THR A 157 -27.99 15.07 15.42
C THR A 157 -29.33 15.52 14.87
N ASP A 158 -30.20 14.61 14.43
CA ASP A 158 -31.55 14.92 13.96
C ASP A 158 -32.41 15.54 15.08
N TYR A 159 -32.28 15.02 16.30
CA TYR A 159 -32.94 15.55 17.48
C TYR A 159 -32.53 17.01 17.77
N ILE A 160 -31.23 17.33 17.70
CA ILE A 160 -30.76 18.70 17.90
C ILE A 160 -31.16 19.60 16.73
N THR A 161 -31.10 19.10 15.49
CA THR A 161 -31.53 19.85 14.30
C THR A 161 -33.00 20.25 14.39
N GLN A 162 -33.89 19.35 14.80
CA GLN A 162 -35.31 19.67 15.03
C GLN A 162 -35.52 20.76 16.09
N ARG A 163 -34.69 20.75 17.15
CA ARG A 163 -34.75 21.79 18.19
C ARG A 163 -34.17 23.13 17.74
N ILE A 164 -33.20 23.12 16.83
CA ILE A 164 -32.71 24.33 16.16
C ILE A 164 -33.81 24.92 15.26
N GLU A 165 -34.45 24.09 14.45
CA GLU A 165 -35.57 24.49 13.58
C GLU A 165 -36.77 25.02 14.37
N ALA A 166 -37.03 24.44 15.55
CA ALA A 166 -38.04 24.92 16.49
C ALA A 166 -37.63 26.20 17.25
N GLY A 167 -36.42 26.72 17.04
CA GLY A 167 -35.89 27.91 17.72
C GLY A 167 -35.52 27.70 19.20
N LEU A 168 -35.48 26.46 19.67
CA LEU A 168 -35.16 26.09 21.05
C LEU A 168 -33.65 25.98 21.31
N VAL A 169 -32.85 25.86 20.24
CA VAL A 169 -31.40 25.76 20.31
C VAL A 169 -30.78 26.85 19.44
N THR A 170 -30.12 27.80 20.10
CA THR A 170 -29.49 28.97 19.48
C THR A 170 -27.97 29.00 19.69
N ASN A 171 -27.46 28.20 20.62
CA ASN A 171 -26.04 28.15 20.95
C ASN A 171 -25.66 26.77 21.51
N ARG A 172 -24.37 26.56 21.76
CA ARG A 172 -23.85 25.27 22.26
C ARG A 172 -24.37 24.89 23.65
N ASP A 173 -24.65 25.87 24.51
CA ASP A 173 -25.16 25.61 25.86
C ASP A 173 -26.60 25.06 25.78
N ASP A 174 -27.40 25.53 24.83
CA ASP A 174 -28.74 24.99 24.55
C ASP A 174 -28.69 23.54 24.03
N ILE A 175 -27.63 23.18 23.28
CA ILE A 175 -27.37 21.79 22.85
C ILE A 175 -27.05 20.90 24.06
N ILE A 176 -26.21 21.40 24.98
CA ILE A 176 -25.86 20.69 26.23
C ILE A 176 -27.11 20.46 27.06
N GLN A 177 -27.94 21.49 27.23
CA GLN A 177 -29.20 21.40 27.96
C GLN A 177 -30.17 20.41 27.29
N SER A 178 -30.24 20.42 25.95
CA SER A 178 -31.11 19.50 25.21
C SER A 178 -30.74 18.04 25.40
N PHE A 179 -29.45 17.71 25.48
CA PHE A 179 -29.01 16.34 25.79
C PHE A 179 -29.26 15.97 27.26
N ALA A 180 -29.08 16.92 28.19
CA ALA A 180 -29.38 16.69 29.60
C ALA A 180 -30.88 16.42 29.86
N GLU A 181 -31.78 17.09 29.14
CA GLU A 181 -33.24 16.89 29.25
C GLU A 181 -33.70 15.48 28.89
N ILE A 182 -32.98 14.79 28.00
CA ILE A 182 -33.26 13.39 27.62
C ILE A 182 -32.41 12.38 28.41
N GLY A 183 -31.77 12.82 29.50
CA GLY A 183 -31.01 11.95 30.40
C GLY A 183 -29.62 11.56 29.90
N LEU A 184 -29.08 12.25 28.88
CA LEU A 184 -27.74 11.98 28.37
C LEU A 184 -26.69 12.91 29.00
N GLU A 185 -25.54 12.36 29.36
CA GLU A 185 -24.46 13.08 30.03
C GLU A 185 -23.37 13.55 29.08
N ILE A 186 -22.76 14.70 29.36
CA ILE A 186 -21.68 15.28 28.55
C ILE A 186 -20.39 15.37 29.38
N PRO A 187 -19.58 14.30 29.41
CA PRO A 187 -18.37 14.29 30.24
C PRO A 187 -17.19 15.11 29.65
N ARG A 188 -17.22 15.43 28.35
CA ARG A 188 -16.11 16.14 27.68
C ARG A 188 -16.58 17.10 26.60
N GLN A 189 -16.10 18.34 26.69
CA GLN A 189 -16.34 19.41 25.73
C GLN A 189 -14.99 19.88 25.16
N GLY A 190 -14.77 19.64 23.86
CA GLY A 190 -13.60 20.15 23.14
C GLY A 190 -13.90 21.44 22.39
N LYS A 191 -12.89 22.02 21.73
CA LYS A 191 -13.05 23.22 20.88
C LYS A 191 -13.97 22.96 19.67
N ASN A 192 -13.85 21.77 19.06
CA ASN A 192 -14.55 21.37 17.84
C ASN A 192 -15.35 20.07 18.00
N TYR A 193 -15.65 19.65 19.23
CA TYR A 193 -16.39 18.41 19.49
C TYR A 193 -17.10 18.42 20.84
N LEU A 194 -18.14 17.59 20.95
CA LEU A 194 -18.87 17.31 22.18
C LEU A 194 -19.04 15.79 22.34
N THR A 195 -18.79 15.25 23.54
CA THR A 195 -18.95 13.81 23.80
C THR A 195 -20.17 13.58 24.66
N VAL A 196 -21.14 12.82 24.15
CA VAL A 196 -22.38 12.43 24.83
C VAL A 196 -22.24 10.99 25.32
N VAL A 197 -22.76 10.70 26.50
CA VAL A 197 -22.78 9.37 27.11
C VAL A 197 -24.20 9.06 27.53
N ASP A 198 -24.65 7.87 27.16
CA ASP A 198 -25.91 7.30 27.67
C ASP A 198 -25.61 6.56 28.98
N PRO A 199 -26.16 7.00 30.14
CA PRO A 199 -25.91 6.36 31.43
C PRO A 199 -26.49 4.94 31.53
N GLU A 200 -27.53 4.61 30.77
CA GLU A 200 -28.17 3.29 30.82
C GLU A 200 -27.37 2.24 30.04
N THR A 201 -26.81 2.62 28.89
CA THR A 201 -26.05 1.70 28.02
C THR A 201 -24.53 1.84 28.15
N ASN A 202 -24.04 2.88 28.82
CA ASN A 202 -22.62 3.29 28.93
C ASN A 202 -21.94 3.52 27.57
N ASN A 203 -22.72 3.72 26.50
CA ASN A 203 -22.22 4.01 25.17
C ASN A 203 -21.77 5.47 25.08
N ARG A 204 -20.62 5.71 24.42
CA ARG A 204 -20.04 7.05 24.27
C ARG A 204 -20.01 7.49 22.82
N TYR A 205 -20.67 8.61 22.53
CA TYR A 205 -20.78 9.18 21.20
C TYR A 205 -20.04 10.51 21.14
N ARG A 206 -18.96 10.56 20.36
CA ARG A 206 -18.26 11.82 20.08
C ARG A 206 -18.82 12.45 18.81
N LEU A 207 -19.46 13.61 18.97
CA LEU A 207 -20.02 14.47 17.94
C LEU A 207 -18.98 15.55 17.59
N LYS A 208 -18.61 15.70 16.31
CA LYS A 208 -17.54 16.60 15.86
C LYS A 208 -18.04 17.53 14.76
N GLY A 209 -17.53 18.77 14.75
CA GLY A 209 -17.77 19.77 13.72
C GLY A 209 -19.17 20.42 13.74
N GLY A 210 -19.34 21.47 12.95
CA GLY A 210 -20.63 22.12 12.71
C GLY A 210 -21.21 22.78 13.98
N ILE A 211 -22.43 22.39 14.34
CA ILE A 211 -23.17 22.94 15.50
C ILE A 211 -22.53 22.61 16.86
N TYR A 212 -21.63 21.62 16.91
CA TYR A 212 -20.96 21.18 18.14
C TYR A 212 -19.65 21.92 18.46
N GLU A 213 -19.27 22.88 17.61
CA GLU A 213 -18.12 23.76 17.84
C GLU A 213 -18.39 24.79 18.94
N ALA A 214 -17.36 25.18 19.69
CA ALA A 214 -17.50 26.12 20.80
C ALA A 214 -18.01 27.50 20.36
N SER A 215 -17.60 27.93 19.16
CA SER A 215 -17.94 29.20 18.54
C SER A 215 -19.30 29.22 17.84
N TRP A 216 -20.01 28.08 17.76
CA TRP A 216 -21.27 28.02 17.03
C TRP A 216 -22.39 28.81 17.73
N ARG A 217 -23.06 29.68 16.98
CA ARG A 217 -24.23 30.45 17.39
C ARG A 217 -25.20 30.56 16.20
N LEU A 218 -26.49 30.38 16.45
CA LEU A 218 -27.55 30.55 15.48
C LEU A 218 -27.69 32.05 15.15
N GLY A 219 -27.36 32.44 13.93
CA GLY A 219 -27.51 33.82 13.44
C GLY A 219 -26.33 34.78 13.67
N GLY A 220 -25.14 34.31 14.08
CA GLY A 220 -24.00 35.20 14.38
C GLY A 220 -22.80 35.06 13.42
N GLN A 221 -22.61 36.06 12.55
CA GLN A 221 -21.27 36.45 12.06
C GLN A 221 -20.53 37.17 13.20
N SER A 222 -19.27 36.83 13.47
CA SER A 222 -18.36 37.68 14.24
C SER A 222 -17.13 37.99 13.39
N GLN A 223 -17.14 39.22 12.86
CA GLN A 223 -15.97 39.97 12.40
C GLN A 223 -14.92 40.01 13.52
N GLU A 224 -13.89 39.16 13.48
CA GLU A 224 -12.67 39.38 14.29
C GLU A 224 -11.45 38.53 13.91
N GLU A 225 -11.55 37.55 12.99
CA GLU A 225 -10.38 36.74 12.59
C GLU A 225 -9.57 37.29 11.39
N ASP A 226 -10.00 38.41 10.79
CA ASP A 226 -9.37 39.00 9.60
C ASP A 226 -8.24 40.01 9.92
N ARG A 227 -7.71 40.01 11.15
CA ARG A 227 -6.68 40.98 11.59
C ARG A 227 -5.52 40.42 12.41
N SER A 228 -5.30 39.11 12.45
CA SER A 228 -4.27 38.52 13.35
C SER A 228 -3.31 37.51 12.74
N ARG A 229 -3.10 37.53 11.41
CA ARG A 229 -2.02 36.75 10.76
C ARG A 229 -0.99 37.56 9.98
N GLU A 230 -1.00 38.89 10.11
CA GLU A 230 0.17 39.69 9.76
C GLU A 230 1.04 39.94 11.00
N GLN A 231 2.34 39.69 10.81
CA GLN A 231 3.48 39.98 11.69
C GLN A 231 3.90 38.89 12.69
N THR A 232 4.96 38.15 12.36
CA THR A 232 6.25 38.38 13.03
C THR A 232 7.43 38.07 12.08
N PRO A 233 8.52 38.85 12.08
CA PRO A 233 9.53 38.88 11.02
C PRO A 233 10.83 38.12 11.36
N GLY A 234 11.52 37.64 10.33
CA GLY A 234 12.88 37.12 10.36
C GLY A 234 13.65 37.60 9.13
N ARG A 235 14.81 38.21 9.37
CA ARG A 235 15.55 39.17 8.55
C ARG A 235 16.61 38.50 7.67
N ASP A 236 17.08 39.30 6.70
CA ASP A 236 18.29 39.20 5.84
C ASP A 236 17.96 38.73 4.42
N GLY A 237 18.21 39.46 3.33
CA GLY A 237 18.88 40.73 3.11
C GLY A 237 19.26 40.80 1.62
N THR A 238 19.13 41.99 1.04
CA THR A 238 19.72 42.46 -0.24
C THR A 238 19.02 42.17 -1.58
N GLY A 239 18.45 43.24 -2.13
CA GLY A 239 18.70 43.70 -3.49
C GLY A 239 17.80 43.17 -4.61
N ARG A 240 16.89 43.99 -5.12
CA ARG A 240 17.13 44.92 -6.26
C ARG A 240 15.78 45.39 -6.83
N THR A 241 15.66 46.70 -6.99
CA THR A 241 14.64 47.38 -7.75
C THR A 241 14.78 47.11 -9.25
N THR A 242 13.69 46.73 -9.92
CA THR A 242 13.38 47.14 -11.31
C THR A 242 11.88 47.01 -11.51
N GLY A 243 11.21 48.13 -11.79
CA GLY A 243 9.78 48.16 -12.09
C GLY A 243 9.48 47.60 -13.47
N THR A 244 8.29 47.02 -13.64
CA THR A 244 7.64 46.86 -14.95
C THR A 244 6.13 46.71 -14.75
N THR A 245 5.41 47.75 -15.19
CA THR A 245 4.08 47.75 -15.81
C THR A 245 2.95 46.91 -15.19
N ALA A 246 2.02 47.61 -14.53
CA ALA A 246 0.69 47.10 -14.23
C ALA A 246 -0.06 46.77 -15.53
N THR A 247 -0.42 45.49 -15.67
CA THR A 247 -1.51 45.07 -16.57
C THR A 247 -2.63 44.59 -15.65
N THR A 248 -3.78 45.25 -15.70
CA THR A 248 -4.97 44.91 -14.94
C THR A 248 -5.50 43.56 -15.43
N GLN A 249 -4.98 42.47 -14.88
CA GLN A 249 -5.54 41.13 -15.06
C GLN A 249 -6.64 40.92 -14.01
N ASP A 250 -7.78 40.39 -14.46
CA ASP A 250 -8.90 39.95 -13.62
C ASP A 250 -8.38 39.08 -12.46
N PRO A 251 -8.77 39.33 -11.19
CA PRO A 251 -8.34 38.53 -10.05
C PRO A 251 -8.50 37.01 -10.27
N GLN A 252 -9.58 36.58 -10.95
CA GLN A 252 -9.82 35.17 -11.26
C GLN A 252 -8.80 34.62 -12.28
N GLN A 253 -8.42 35.43 -13.27
CA GLN A 253 -7.40 35.04 -14.25
C GLN A 253 -6.02 34.88 -13.61
N LYS A 254 -5.68 35.77 -12.67
CA LYS A 254 -4.42 35.69 -11.93
C LYS A 254 -4.34 34.43 -11.05
N ASP A 255 -5.45 34.04 -10.43
CA ASP A 255 -5.54 32.80 -9.64
C ASP A 255 -5.45 31.56 -10.52
N LEU A 256 -6.10 31.55 -11.69
CA LEU A 256 -5.97 30.49 -12.69
C LEU A 256 -4.52 30.36 -13.19
N ASP A 257 -3.85 31.46 -13.49
CA ASP A 257 -2.45 31.46 -13.95
C ASP A 257 -1.48 30.91 -12.89
N GLN A 258 -1.73 31.21 -11.61
CA GLN A 258 -0.97 30.65 -10.48
C GLN A 258 -1.19 29.14 -10.33
N LEU A 259 -2.44 28.69 -10.39
CA LEU A 259 -2.79 27.27 -10.32
C LEU A 259 -2.20 26.50 -11.50
N GLN A 260 -2.28 27.06 -12.70
CA GLN A 260 -1.69 26.51 -13.93
C GLN A 260 -0.18 26.37 -13.82
N SER A 261 0.51 27.37 -13.27
CA SER A 261 1.95 27.30 -13.00
C SER A 261 2.28 26.19 -11.99
N ARG A 262 1.48 26.05 -10.94
CA ARG A 262 1.67 25.02 -9.92
C ARG A 262 1.39 23.60 -10.44
N ILE A 263 0.35 23.42 -11.24
CA ILE A 263 0.02 22.15 -11.90
C ILE A 263 1.18 21.73 -12.81
N ARG A 264 1.72 22.68 -13.59
CA ARG A 264 2.87 22.43 -14.46
C ARG A 264 4.10 21.94 -13.69
N GLU A 265 4.48 22.65 -12.63
CA GLU A 265 5.61 22.28 -11.78
C GLU A 265 5.46 20.85 -11.21
N LEU A 266 4.25 20.52 -10.74
CA LEU A 266 3.94 19.19 -10.21
C LEU A 266 3.98 18.11 -11.30
N ALA A 267 3.42 18.38 -12.48
CA ALA A 267 3.42 17.48 -13.62
C ALA A 267 4.85 17.21 -14.13
N GLU A 268 5.72 18.24 -14.20
CA GLU A 268 7.12 18.11 -14.60
C GLU A 268 7.93 17.28 -13.60
N SER A 269 7.74 17.53 -12.30
CA SER A 269 8.33 16.71 -11.23
C SER A 269 7.87 15.25 -11.34
N ARG A 270 6.59 15.03 -11.65
CA ARG A 270 6.02 13.69 -11.81
C ARG A 270 6.56 12.97 -13.04
N ALA A 271 6.62 13.67 -14.17
CA ALA A 271 7.17 13.14 -15.40
C ALA A 271 8.66 12.81 -15.25
N SER A 272 9.44 13.64 -14.58
CA SER A 272 10.85 13.36 -14.29
C SER A 272 11.02 12.05 -13.52
N TYR A 273 10.14 11.80 -12.53
CA TYR A 273 10.11 10.54 -11.80
C TYR A 273 9.69 9.35 -12.68
N HIS A 274 8.64 9.50 -13.51
CA HIS A 274 8.18 8.44 -14.40
C HIS A 274 9.21 8.10 -15.48
N ILE A 275 9.81 9.09 -16.14
CA ILE A 275 10.87 8.93 -17.13
C ILE A 275 12.09 8.23 -16.52
N SER A 276 12.52 8.65 -15.33
CA SER A 276 13.62 8.00 -14.60
C SER A 276 13.34 6.51 -14.32
N ARG A 277 12.09 6.15 -14.02
CA ARG A 277 11.71 4.81 -13.56
C ARG A 277 11.32 3.85 -14.69
N TYR A 278 10.59 4.34 -15.69
CA TYR A 278 9.99 3.55 -16.77
C TYR A 278 10.56 3.86 -18.15
N GLY A 279 11.27 5.00 -18.31
CA GLY A 279 11.60 5.55 -19.63
C GLY A 279 10.41 6.34 -20.21
N GLY A 280 10.66 7.39 -20.98
CA GLY A 280 9.58 8.24 -21.53
C GLY A 280 10.05 9.55 -22.14
N GLU A 281 9.10 10.31 -22.67
CA GLU A 281 9.28 11.66 -23.23
C GLU A 281 8.72 12.71 -22.26
N PRO A 282 9.25 13.96 -22.25
CA PRO A 282 8.71 15.04 -21.43
C PRO A 282 7.24 15.31 -21.76
N PRO A 283 6.42 15.71 -20.76
CA PRO A 283 4.97 15.84 -20.91
C PRO A 283 4.62 16.99 -21.87
N SER A 284 3.50 16.87 -22.58
CA SER A 284 3.04 17.93 -23.47
C SER A 284 2.33 19.01 -22.67
N LEU A 285 3.05 20.06 -22.31
CA LEU A 285 2.53 21.17 -21.49
C LEU A 285 1.36 21.92 -22.15
N GLN A 286 1.21 21.86 -23.48
CA GLN A 286 0.07 22.42 -24.20
C GLN A 286 -1.22 21.60 -23.99
N LYS A 287 -1.14 20.27 -23.91
CA LYS A 287 -2.30 19.38 -23.74
C LYS A 287 -2.88 19.37 -22.33
N ILE A 288 -2.05 19.64 -21.32
CA ILE A 288 -2.47 19.70 -19.91
C ILE A 288 -3.48 20.85 -19.67
N LEU A 289 -3.46 21.90 -20.49
CA LEU A 289 -4.07 23.20 -20.19
C LEU A 289 -5.05 23.74 -21.25
N GLU A 290 -5.13 23.16 -22.45
CA GLU A 290 -6.16 23.48 -23.45
C GLU A 290 -6.89 22.22 -23.94
N PRO A 291 -8.24 22.26 -24.10
CA PRO A 291 -8.99 21.18 -24.73
C PRO A 291 -8.87 21.33 -26.25
N THR A 292 -7.86 20.72 -26.87
CA THR A 292 -7.71 20.73 -28.34
C THR A 292 -8.31 19.47 -28.96
N MET A 293 -9.56 19.60 -29.41
CA MET A 293 -10.03 18.92 -30.62
C MET A 293 -9.31 19.57 -31.81
N ASP A 294 -8.26 18.93 -32.32
CA ASP A 294 -7.90 18.91 -33.74
C ASP A 294 -6.67 18.01 -33.94
N LEU A 295 -6.91 16.70 -34.09
CA LEU A 295 -5.94 15.80 -34.70
C LEU A 295 -6.71 14.93 -35.69
N ALA A 296 -6.56 15.26 -36.97
CA ALA A 296 -6.88 14.35 -38.06
C ALA A 296 -6.17 13.00 -37.79
N VAL A 297 -6.98 11.95 -37.64
CA VAL A 297 -6.49 10.59 -37.46
C VAL A 297 -5.86 10.14 -38.78
N ASP A 298 -4.53 10.13 -38.85
CA ASP A 298 -3.80 9.49 -39.93
C ASP A 298 -3.93 7.96 -39.78
N TYR A 299 -4.77 7.34 -40.62
CA TYR A 299 -4.90 5.89 -40.74
C TYR A 299 -3.80 5.30 -41.61
N SER A 300 -2.53 5.55 -41.29
CA SER A 300 -1.39 4.85 -41.88
C SER A 300 -0.88 3.77 -40.91
N ARG A 301 -1.72 2.78 -40.60
CA ARG A 301 -1.28 1.60 -39.84
C ARG A 301 -0.32 0.78 -40.69
N GLU A 302 0.92 0.74 -40.26
CA GLU A 302 1.84 -0.30 -40.71
C GLU A 302 1.32 -1.69 -40.31
N SER A 303 1.49 -2.69 -41.18
CA SER A 303 1.08 -4.06 -40.84
C SER A 303 1.91 -4.59 -39.66
N LEU A 304 1.25 -5.34 -38.76
CA LEU A 304 1.87 -5.98 -37.61
C LEU A 304 3.05 -6.89 -38.02
N SER A 305 2.99 -7.48 -39.21
CA SER A 305 4.08 -8.27 -39.79
C SER A 305 5.31 -7.43 -40.15
N GLY A 306 5.13 -6.19 -40.63
CA GLY A 306 6.21 -5.24 -40.90
C GLY A 306 6.90 -4.76 -39.63
N TYR A 307 6.12 -4.47 -38.58
CA TYR A 307 6.63 -4.09 -37.27
C TYR A 307 7.42 -5.22 -36.59
N LEU A 308 6.89 -6.44 -36.59
CA LEU A 308 7.55 -7.62 -36.01
C LEU A 308 8.80 -8.01 -36.80
N GLY A 309 8.77 -7.90 -38.14
CA GLY A 309 9.94 -8.17 -39.00
C GLY A 309 11.11 -7.24 -38.71
N ARG A 310 10.85 -5.97 -38.41
CA ARG A 310 11.91 -5.02 -38.01
C ARG A 310 12.42 -5.23 -36.58
N LYS A 311 11.54 -5.58 -35.63
CA LYS A 311 11.93 -5.70 -34.21
C LYS A 311 12.61 -7.03 -33.87
N LEU A 312 12.27 -8.12 -34.57
CA LEU A 312 12.76 -9.46 -34.24
C LEU A 312 13.73 -10.04 -35.29
N GLY A 313 13.84 -9.44 -36.48
CA GLY A 313 14.76 -9.92 -37.51
C GLY A 313 14.60 -11.42 -37.81
N ALA A 314 15.71 -12.17 -37.74
CA ALA A 314 15.74 -13.61 -37.98
C ALA A 314 15.18 -14.47 -36.82
N ASP A 315 14.95 -13.89 -35.64
CA ASP A 315 14.48 -14.60 -34.44
C ASP A 315 12.95 -14.76 -34.38
N ARG A 316 12.25 -14.52 -35.50
CA ARG A 316 10.81 -14.81 -35.57
C ARG A 316 10.58 -16.32 -35.43
N ILE A 317 9.79 -16.72 -34.44
CA ILE A 317 9.31 -18.10 -34.35
C ILE A 317 8.25 -18.27 -35.43
N LEU A 318 8.60 -18.99 -36.50
CA LEU A 318 7.63 -19.47 -37.49
C LEU A 318 6.77 -20.52 -36.80
N VAL A 319 5.50 -20.20 -36.55
CA VAL A 319 4.49 -21.20 -36.23
C VAL A 319 4.08 -21.85 -37.55
N ASP A 320 4.45 -23.12 -37.72
CA ASP A 320 4.25 -23.85 -38.97
C ASP A 320 2.76 -24.12 -39.26
N ALA A 321 2.47 -24.15 -40.55
CA ALA A 321 1.18 -23.92 -41.17
C ALA A 321 0.23 -25.14 -41.14
N ASN A 322 -1.06 -24.89 -40.95
CA ASN A 322 -2.14 -25.67 -41.55
C ASN A 322 -3.48 -24.90 -41.48
N TYR A 323 -3.69 -23.97 -42.41
CA TYR A 323 -5.03 -23.58 -42.89
C TYR A 323 -4.91 -23.14 -44.36
N PRO A 324 -5.80 -23.60 -45.26
CA PRO A 324 -5.60 -23.44 -46.70
C PRO A 324 -6.03 -22.05 -47.20
N GLU A 325 -5.15 -21.40 -47.95
CA GLU A 325 -5.45 -20.20 -48.74
C GLU A 325 -6.18 -20.57 -50.03
N THR A 326 -7.26 -19.84 -50.35
CA THR A 326 -7.76 -19.71 -51.72
C THR A 326 -7.76 -18.23 -52.10
N ASN A 327 -6.80 -17.85 -52.94
CA ASN A 327 -6.81 -16.63 -53.74
C ASN A 327 -7.87 -16.70 -54.84
N PRO A 328 -8.28 -15.52 -55.38
CA PRO A 328 -8.12 -15.35 -56.82
C PRO A 328 -7.40 -14.03 -57.19
N THR A 329 -6.35 -14.22 -58.00
CA THR A 329 -5.67 -13.31 -58.96
C THR A 329 -6.61 -12.36 -59.74
N ARG A 330 -6.20 -11.17 -60.26
CA ARG A 330 -5.19 -11.01 -61.36
C ARG A 330 -4.92 -9.53 -61.76
N GLN A 331 -3.64 -9.25 -62.13
CA GLN A 331 -3.10 -8.42 -63.25
C GLN A 331 -3.30 -6.87 -63.28
N ASP A 332 -2.39 -6.00 -63.73
CA ASP A 332 -1.08 -6.11 -64.40
C ASP A 332 -0.36 -4.72 -64.39
N ARG A 333 1.00 -4.72 -64.38
CA ARG A 333 1.99 -3.75 -64.97
C ARG A 333 1.82 -2.23 -64.74
N SER A 334 2.82 -1.36 -64.56
CA SER A 334 4.30 -1.29 -64.71
C SER A 334 4.62 0.18 -64.32
N ARG A 335 5.63 0.60 -63.57
CA ARG A 335 7.07 0.72 -63.88
C ARG A 335 7.65 1.68 -62.82
N ASP A 336 8.69 1.28 -62.11
CA ASP A 336 9.64 2.19 -61.47
C ASP A 336 10.69 2.59 -62.50
N ILE A 337 10.95 3.90 -62.69
CA ILE A 337 12.29 4.52 -62.84
C ILE A 337 12.14 6.02 -62.58
N THR A 338 12.86 6.57 -61.59
CA THR A 338 13.60 7.83 -61.83
C THR A 338 14.93 7.82 -61.09
N THR A 339 15.99 7.58 -61.86
CA THR A 339 17.37 7.92 -61.48
C THR A 339 17.61 9.41 -61.74
N THR A 340 18.45 9.97 -60.89
CA THR A 340 19.00 11.32 -60.81
C THR A 340 19.45 11.94 -62.14
N ARG A 341 19.18 13.24 -62.25
CA ARG A 341 19.68 14.20 -63.26
C ARG A 341 21.20 14.20 -63.41
N ASN A 342 21.65 14.41 -64.64
CA ASN A 342 22.81 15.26 -64.95
C ASN A 342 22.55 16.02 -66.27
N SER A 343 22.83 17.34 -66.25
CA SER A 343 23.40 18.19 -67.32
C SER A 343 22.76 18.21 -68.73
N GLN A 344 22.67 19.29 -69.51
CA GLN A 344 22.81 20.74 -69.40
C GLN A 344 22.46 21.25 -70.83
N SER A 345 21.80 22.40 -70.92
CA SER A 345 21.73 23.33 -72.07
C SER A 345 21.20 22.83 -73.43
N SER A 346 20.16 23.48 -73.95
CA SER A 346 20.30 24.56 -74.94
C SER A 346 19.04 24.76 -75.78
N GLN A 347 18.70 26.04 -75.99
CA GLN A 347 17.93 26.63 -77.09
C GLN A 347 16.39 26.58 -77.05
N GLU A 348 15.86 27.67 -76.50
CA GLU A 348 14.73 28.46 -77.03
C GLU A 348 14.84 28.71 -78.56
N PRO A 349 13.73 28.95 -79.32
CA PRO A 349 12.85 30.11 -79.10
C PRO A 349 11.33 29.97 -79.37
N ASN A 350 10.59 30.75 -78.58
CA ASN A 350 9.51 31.70 -78.91
C ASN A 350 8.58 31.45 -80.12
N GLU A 351 7.29 31.43 -79.85
CA GLU A 351 6.33 32.56 -80.02
C GLU A 351 4.95 32.00 -79.58
N GLY A 352 4.26 32.51 -78.56
CA GLY A 352 3.84 33.89 -78.33
C GLY A 352 2.30 33.90 -78.47
N ASN A 353 1.48 34.62 -77.70
CA ASN A 353 1.68 35.53 -76.59
C ASN A 353 0.27 35.86 -76.05
N LYS A 354 0.22 36.23 -74.77
CA LYS A 354 -0.72 37.15 -74.08
C LYS A 354 -1.47 36.50 -72.93
N ASP A 355 -0.98 36.65 -71.69
CA ASP A 355 -0.94 37.87 -70.85
C ASP A 355 -2.30 38.11 -70.16
N TRP A 356 -2.45 38.39 -68.85
CA TRP A 356 -1.54 38.68 -67.74
C TRP A 356 -2.25 38.37 -66.40
N ARG A 357 -1.42 38.12 -65.36
CA ARG A 357 -1.46 38.63 -63.96
C ARG A 357 -2.73 39.42 -63.56
N ASN A 358 -3.32 39.32 -62.37
CA ASN A 358 -2.70 39.32 -61.04
C ASN A 358 -3.79 39.14 -59.94
N GLN A 359 -3.36 38.74 -58.73
CA GLN A 359 -4.03 38.88 -57.41
C GLN A 359 -5.26 38.00 -57.12
N GLN A 360 -5.14 36.96 -56.28
CA GLN A 360 -5.19 36.93 -54.80
C GLN A 360 -6.53 37.35 -54.14
N ARG A 361 -7.13 36.32 -53.52
CA ARG A 361 -8.03 36.27 -52.33
C ARG A 361 -9.48 36.75 -52.48
N ASN A 362 -10.41 35.80 -52.36
CA ASN A 362 -11.36 35.66 -51.24
C ASN A 362 -12.56 34.79 -51.67
N ILE A 363 -13.00 33.86 -50.81
CA ILE A 363 -14.43 33.52 -50.73
C ILE A 363 -14.81 33.48 -49.25
N HIS A 364 -15.57 34.49 -48.84
CA HIS A 364 -16.39 34.53 -47.63
C HIS A 364 -17.86 34.38 -48.10
N HIS A 365 -18.67 33.68 -47.32
CA HIS A 365 -20.13 33.80 -47.31
C HIS A 365 -20.56 35.24 -46.93
N PRO A 366 -21.85 35.64 -46.96
CA PRO A 366 -22.99 35.37 -47.85
C PRO A 366 -23.63 36.70 -48.34
N THR A 367 -24.83 36.65 -48.95
CA THR A 367 -25.94 37.65 -48.94
C THR A 367 -26.43 38.09 -50.33
N LEU A 368 -27.75 37.98 -50.48
CA LEU A 368 -28.56 38.30 -51.65
C LEU A 368 -29.00 39.79 -51.65
N GLU A 369 -29.15 40.29 -52.89
CA GLU A 369 -29.91 41.49 -53.34
C GLU A 369 -29.29 42.89 -53.09
N PRO A 370 -29.74 43.97 -53.79
CA PRO A 370 -30.67 44.13 -54.93
C PRO A 370 -30.04 44.94 -56.11
N THR A 371 -30.59 45.07 -57.31
CA THR A 371 -31.62 46.10 -57.62
C THR A 371 -32.06 46.07 -59.10
N THR A 372 -33.38 45.94 -59.26
CA THR A 372 -34.31 46.76 -60.09
C THR A 372 -34.28 46.68 -61.63
N ASN A 373 -35.32 46.21 -62.35
CA ASN A 373 -36.79 46.46 -62.39
C ASN A 373 -37.19 47.37 -63.59
N PRO A 374 -38.37 47.18 -64.24
CA PRO A 374 -39.63 47.65 -63.64
C PRO A 374 -40.91 46.82 -63.89
N ARG A 375 -41.60 46.60 -62.76
CA ARG A 375 -43.04 46.83 -62.45
C ARG A 375 -44.14 46.25 -63.35
N LEU A 376 -44.98 45.43 -62.71
CA LEU A 376 -46.39 45.22 -63.02
C LEU A 376 -47.22 45.80 -61.86
N ASP A 377 -47.84 46.95 -62.09
CA ASP A 377 -48.93 47.50 -61.29
C ASP A 377 -50.26 46.92 -61.81
N VAL A 378 -51.20 46.65 -60.91
CA VAL A 378 -52.63 46.59 -61.24
C VAL A 378 -53.37 47.56 -60.34
N PRO A 379 -54.03 48.59 -60.91
CA PRO A 379 -55.25 49.14 -60.34
C PRO A 379 -56.41 49.01 -61.34
N GLY A 380 -57.57 48.55 -60.86
CA GLY A 380 -58.79 48.52 -61.64
C GLY A 380 -59.45 49.90 -61.74
N SER A 381 -60.12 50.17 -62.86
CA SER A 381 -61.45 50.82 -62.91
C SER A 381 -61.94 51.00 -64.36
N THR A 382 -63.19 50.59 -64.56
CA THR A 382 -64.23 51.14 -65.46
C THR A 382 -64.14 50.98 -67.00
N LEU A 383 -65.10 50.18 -67.49
CA LEU A 383 -65.86 50.24 -68.77
C LEU A 383 -66.07 51.67 -69.34
N PRO A 384 -66.43 51.90 -70.63
CA PRO A 384 -67.29 51.02 -71.44
C PRO A 384 -67.04 50.96 -72.98
N GLU A 385 -67.85 50.10 -73.60
CA GLU A 385 -68.56 50.30 -74.87
C GLU A 385 -67.93 49.99 -76.25
N THR A 386 -68.59 49.01 -76.90
CA THR A 386 -68.98 48.95 -78.32
C THR A 386 -67.97 48.66 -79.45
N ARG A 387 -68.13 47.42 -79.97
CA ARG A 387 -68.52 47.05 -81.35
C ARG A 387 -67.56 47.27 -82.54
N VAL A 388 -67.43 46.15 -83.29
CA VAL A 388 -67.18 45.95 -84.73
C VAL A 388 -65.72 45.60 -85.10
N ARG A 389 -65.38 44.30 -85.27
CA ARG A 389 -65.33 43.49 -86.54
C ARG A 389 -64.15 43.92 -87.44
N VAL A 390 -63.15 43.11 -87.79
CA VAL A 390 -63.20 41.91 -88.68
C VAL A 390 -61.83 41.17 -88.69
N ASN A 391 -61.91 39.82 -88.65
CA ASN A 391 -61.06 38.71 -89.15
C ASN A 391 -59.54 38.61 -88.91
N HIS A 392 -59.10 37.42 -88.43
CA HIS A 392 -58.12 36.54 -89.09
C HIS A 392 -58.22 35.09 -88.54
N GLU A 393 -59.07 34.28 -89.19
CA GLU A 393 -59.33 32.85 -88.92
C GLU A 393 -58.21 31.94 -89.49
N ARG A 394 -56.93 32.15 -89.14
CA ARG A 394 -55.82 31.33 -89.68
C ARG A 394 -54.68 30.96 -88.72
N THR A 395 -54.82 31.18 -87.41
CA THR A 395 -53.73 30.97 -86.42
C THR A 395 -54.05 29.97 -85.29
N ARG A 396 -55.15 29.22 -85.38
CA ARG A 396 -55.59 28.32 -84.30
C ARG A 396 -55.15 26.85 -84.45
N GLU A 397 -55.03 26.34 -85.67
CA GLU A 397 -54.62 24.93 -85.90
C GLU A 397 -53.10 24.69 -85.76
N SER A 398 -52.28 25.72 -85.98
CA SER A 398 -50.81 25.61 -85.91
C SER A 398 -50.26 25.70 -84.48
N THR A 399 -50.99 26.33 -83.56
CA THR A 399 -50.56 26.52 -82.17
C THR A 399 -50.88 25.31 -81.29
N GLU A 400 -52.00 24.62 -81.51
CA GLU A 400 -52.35 23.39 -80.77
C GLU A 400 -51.45 22.19 -81.12
N ALA A 401 -51.02 22.06 -82.37
CA ALA A 401 -50.11 20.99 -82.80
C ALA A 401 -48.69 21.12 -82.19
N ILE A 402 -48.20 22.35 -82.07
CA ILE A 402 -46.88 22.65 -81.48
C ILE A 402 -46.91 22.44 -79.96
N LEU A 403 -47.98 22.87 -79.27
CA LEU A 403 -48.16 22.67 -77.83
C LEU A 403 -48.34 21.20 -77.46
N SER A 404 -49.04 20.41 -78.27
CA SER A 404 -49.19 18.96 -78.11
C SER A 404 -47.85 18.22 -78.22
N THR A 405 -47.08 18.54 -79.26
CA THR A 405 -45.78 17.90 -79.53
C THR A 405 -44.74 18.26 -78.45
N ALA A 406 -44.74 19.51 -77.99
CA ALA A 406 -43.90 19.97 -76.89
C ALA A 406 -44.27 19.29 -75.55
N SER A 407 -45.56 19.15 -75.25
CA SER A 407 -46.05 18.48 -74.04
C SER A 407 -45.70 16.98 -74.03
N GLN A 408 -45.85 16.28 -75.16
CA GLN A 408 -45.45 14.88 -75.30
C GLN A 408 -43.93 14.70 -75.20
N GLY A 409 -43.14 15.65 -75.70
CA GLY A 409 -41.68 15.66 -75.54
C GLY A 409 -41.26 15.77 -74.06
N VAL A 410 -41.88 16.69 -73.31
CA VAL A 410 -41.64 16.89 -71.87
C VAL A 410 -42.07 15.68 -71.04
N GLN A 411 -43.20 15.05 -71.39
CA GLN A 411 -43.64 13.83 -70.69
C GLN A 411 -42.69 12.63 -70.92
N ARG A 412 -42.13 12.49 -72.13
CA ARG A 412 -41.16 11.42 -72.41
C ARG A 412 -39.85 11.62 -71.67
N THR A 413 -39.31 12.84 -71.65
CA THR A 413 -38.08 13.14 -70.91
C THR A 413 -38.29 13.01 -69.40
N ASN A 414 -39.43 13.46 -68.85
CA ASN A 414 -39.74 13.24 -67.44
C ASN A 414 -39.84 11.75 -67.10
N ASN A 415 -40.50 10.93 -67.94
CA ASN A 415 -40.60 9.50 -67.70
C ASN A 415 -39.23 8.78 -67.78
N GLN A 416 -38.35 9.21 -68.68
CA GLN A 416 -36.97 8.70 -68.76
C GLN A 416 -36.14 9.10 -67.54
N SER A 417 -36.23 10.35 -67.08
CA SER A 417 -35.55 10.82 -65.87
C SER A 417 -36.01 10.08 -64.63
N VAL A 418 -37.32 9.83 -64.49
CA VAL A 418 -37.88 9.05 -63.36
C VAL A 418 -37.41 7.59 -63.38
N GLN A 419 -37.30 6.97 -64.56
CA GLN A 419 -36.75 5.61 -64.72
C GLN A 419 -35.26 5.54 -64.37
N GLN A 420 -34.47 6.55 -64.75
CA GLN A 420 -33.05 6.64 -64.38
C GLN A 420 -32.85 6.85 -62.87
N ILE A 421 -33.69 7.68 -62.23
CA ILE A 421 -33.66 7.87 -60.78
C ILE A 421 -34.01 6.56 -60.06
N ARG A 422 -35.02 5.83 -60.55
CA ARG A 422 -35.46 4.57 -59.95
C ARG A 422 -34.39 3.48 -60.03
N THR A 423 -33.77 3.32 -61.19
CA THR A 423 -32.67 2.35 -61.39
C THR A 423 -31.43 2.73 -60.57
N GLY A 424 -31.10 4.02 -60.46
CA GLY A 424 -30.06 4.50 -59.56
C GLY A 424 -30.37 4.20 -58.08
N HIS A 425 -31.62 4.35 -57.67
CA HIS A 425 -32.05 4.06 -56.29
C HIS A 425 -32.00 2.55 -55.96
N GLU A 426 -32.36 1.69 -56.91
CA GLU A 426 -32.24 0.23 -56.77
C GLU A 426 -30.77 -0.21 -56.66
N ALA A 427 -29.87 0.38 -57.46
CA ALA A 427 -28.43 0.11 -57.37
C ALA A 427 -27.81 0.56 -56.03
N VAL A 428 -28.23 1.71 -55.50
CA VAL A 428 -27.81 2.17 -54.16
C VAL A 428 -28.29 1.21 -53.08
N ARG A 429 -29.52 0.71 -53.17
CA ARG A 429 -30.09 -0.22 -52.20
C ARG A 429 -29.35 -1.57 -52.17
N GLU A 430 -28.97 -2.11 -53.34
CA GLU A 430 -28.16 -3.33 -53.42
C GLU A 430 -26.75 -3.13 -52.86
N ALA A 431 -26.13 -1.97 -53.11
CA ALA A 431 -24.84 -1.61 -52.54
C ALA A 431 -24.90 -1.47 -51.01
N GLU A 432 -25.95 -0.84 -50.47
CA GLU A 432 -26.19 -0.74 -49.03
C GLU A 432 -26.39 -2.11 -48.38
N GLN A 433 -27.13 -3.02 -49.03
CA GLN A 433 -27.33 -4.37 -48.52
C GLN A 433 -26.02 -5.17 -48.48
N THR A 434 -25.21 -5.09 -49.54
CA THR A 434 -23.90 -5.75 -49.61
C THR A 434 -22.92 -5.19 -48.57
N ALA A 435 -22.95 -3.87 -48.33
CA ALA A 435 -22.15 -3.22 -47.29
C ALA A 435 -22.60 -3.65 -45.89
N SER A 436 -23.91 -3.78 -45.66
CA SER A 436 -24.48 -4.28 -44.39
C SER A 436 -24.07 -5.73 -44.10
N GLU A 437 -24.16 -6.61 -45.09
CA GLU A 437 -23.73 -8.01 -44.97
C GLU A 437 -22.22 -8.13 -44.71
N SER A 438 -21.41 -7.30 -45.37
CA SER A 438 -19.96 -7.23 -45.14
C SER A 438 -19.63 -6.74 -43.72
N SER A 439 -20.36 -5.73 -43.23
CA SER A 439 -20.22 -5.20 -41.86
C SER A 439 -20.57 -6.27 -40.81
N GLN A 440 -21.69 -6.99 -40.99
CA GLN A 440 -22.08 -8.08 -40.10
C GLN A 440 -21.04 -9.23 -40.09
N ARG A 441 -20.41 -9.50 -41.22
CA ARG A 441 -19.34 -10.50 -41.32
C ARG A 441 -18.08 -10.07 -40.58
N LEU A 442 -17.70 -8.80 -40.69
CA LEU A 442 -16.58 -8.22 -39.93
C LEU A 442 -16.86 -8.25 -38.43
N GLU A 443 -18.09 -7.95 -38.02
CA GLU A 443 -18.52 -8.00 -36.62
C GLU A 443 -18.44 -9.42 -36.04
N ARG A 444 -18.94 -10.43 -36.76
CA ARG A 444 -18.78 -11.85 -36.36
C ARG A 444 -17.32 -12.25 -36.23
N THR A 445 -16.48 -11.86 -37.19
CA THR A 445 -15.05 -12.17 -37.18
C THR A 445 -14.35 -11.49 -35.99
N SER A 446 -14.73 -10.25 -35.67
CA SER A 446 -14.24 -9.51 -34.49
C SER A 446 -14.61 -10.20 -33.18
N ILE A 447 -15.85 -10.69 -33.07
CA ILE A 447 -16.32 -11.46 -31.90
C ILE A 447 -15.51 -12.76 -31.75
N GLU A 448 -15.30 -13.51 -32.84
CA GLU A 448 -14.50 -14.74 -32.84
C GLU A 448 -13.03 -14.49 -32.45
N LEU A 449 -12.43 -13.42 -32.96
CA LEU A 449 -11.08 -12.98 -32.59
C LEU A 449 -10.98 -12.61 -31.11
N ASN A 450 -11.96 -11.89 -30.58
CA ASN A 450 -12.00 -11.56 -29.15
C ASN A 450 -12.13 -12.83 -28.31
N GLN A 451 -13.00 -13.77 -28.67
CA GLN A 451 -13.12 -15.06 -27.98
C GLN A 451 -11.82 -15.88 -28.00
N LEU A 452 -11.10 -15.88 -29.12
CA LEU A 452 -9.79 -16.54 -29.22
C LEU A 452 -8.77 -15.87 -28.31
N HIS A 453 -8.71 -14.53 -28.30
CA HIS A 453 -7.83 -13.76 -27.43
C HIS A 453 -8.07 -14.07 -25.96
N GLN A 454 -9.35 -14.09 -25.54
CA GLN A 454 -9.75 -14.46 -24.17
C GLN A 454 -9.27 -15.87 -23.79
N ARG A 455 -9.39 -16.85 -24.69
CA ARG A 455 -8.93 -18.23 -24.45
C ARG A 455 -7.41 -18.29 -24.29
N ILE A 456 -6.65 -17.64 -25.18
CA ILE A 456 -5.19 -17.61 -25.11
C ILE A 456 -4.73 -16.97 -23.80
N TYR A 457 -5.30 -15.82 -23.45
CA TYR A 457 -4.99 -15.14 -22.19
C TYR A 457 -5.26 -16.02 -20.98
N SER A 458 -6.45 -16.65 -20.92
CA SER A 458 -6.81 -17.56 -19.82
C SER A 458 -5.86 -18.77 -19.69
N ASN A 459 -5.31 -19.26 -20.81
CA ASN A 459 -4.34 -20.36 -20.80
C ASN A 459 -2.97 -19.91 -20.29
N ILE A 460 -2.51 -18.74 -20.73
CA ILE A 460 -1.26 -18.14 -20.27
C ILE A 460 -1.35 -17.85 -18.77
N GLU A 461 -2.44 -17.26 -18.30
CA GLU A 461 -2.63 -16.93 -16.89
C GLU A 461 -2.73 -18.18 -16.01
N ARG A 462 -3.41 -19.24 -16.47
CA ARG A 462 -3.39 -20.55 -15.80
C ARG A 462 -1.98 -21.13 -15.73
N GLY A 463 -1.21 -21.05 -16.82
CA GLY A 463 0.18 -21.49 -16.86
C GLY A 463 1.08 -20.72 -15.90
N ARG A 464 0.93 -19.40 -15.84
CA ARG A 464 1.66 -18.49 -14.95
C ARG A 464 1.38 -18.80 -13.48
N ARG A 465 0.09 -18.88 -13.11
CA ARG A 465 -0.34 -19.26 -11.75
C ARG A 465 0.18 -20.63 -11.32
N ALA A 466 0.15 -21.62 -12.22
CA ALA A 466 0.69 -22.95 -11.93
C ALA A 466 2.22 -22.91 -11.70
N LEU A 467 2.94 -22.12 -12.48
CA LEU A 467 4.38 -21.89 -12.31
C LEU A 467 4.71 -21.19 -10.98
N ASP A 468 3.92 -20.20 -10.58
CA ASP A 468 4.11 -19.49 -9.32
C ASP A 468 3.75 -20.33 -8.11
N LEU A 469 2.70 -21.16 -8.21
CA LEU A 469 2.36 -22.14 -7.17
C LEU A 469 3.52 -23.13 -6.99
N LYS A 470 4.02 -23.70 -8.10
CA LYS A 470 5.16 -24.63 -8.09
C LYS A 470 6.43 -23.97 -7.52
N ARG A 471 6.64 -22.68 -7.83
CA ARG A 471 7.74 -21.89 -7.26
C ARG A 471 7.59 -21.71 -5.75
N LYS A 472 6.40 -21.34 -5.27
CA LYS A 472 6.12 -21.20 -3.84
C LYS A 472 6.34 -22.52 -3.11
N GLU A 473 5.78 -23.61 -3.63
CA GLU A 473 5.97 -24.95 -3.07
C GLU A 473 7.45 -25.36 -3.01
N GLU A 474 8.24 -25.05 -4.03
CA GLU A 474 9.69 -25.30 -4.03
C GLU A 474 10.40 -24.48 -2.93
N LEU A 475 10.09 -23.19 -2.79
CA LEU A 475 10.68 -22.36 -1.74
C LEU A 475 10.31 -22.85 -0.34
N GLU A 476 9.06 -23.26 -0.12
CA GLU A 476 8.63 -23.85 1.16
C GLU A 476 9.35 -25.18 1.43
N ARG A 477 9.58 -26.02 0.41
CA ARG A 477 10.41 -27.22 0.55
C ARG A 477 11.84 -26.88 0.95
N PHE A 478 12.46 -25.84 0.39
CA PHE A 478 13.80 -25.44 0.80
C PHE A 478 13.84 -25.02 2.27
N LYS A 479 12.90 -24.18 2.72
CA LYS A 479 12.84 -23.72 4.11
C LYS A 479 12.62 -24.85 5.11
N THR A 480 11.85 -25.87 4.73
CA THR A 480 11.50 -27.01 5.61
C THR A 480 12.51 -28.15 5.56
N GLN A 481 13.05 -28.51 4.40
CA GLN A 481 13.89 -29.70 4.23
C GLN A 481 15.37 -29.42 4.43
N ILE A 482 15.84 -28.22 4.05
CA ILE A 482 17.27 -27.89 4.16
C ILE A 482 17.61 -27.62 5.63
N ASN A 483 18.64 -28.31 6.12
CA ASN A 483 19.19 -28.05 7.41
C ASN A 483 20.10 -26.82 7.36
N LEU A 484 19.57 -25.69 7.83
CA LEU A 484 20.27 -24.41 7.83
C LEU A 484 21.57 -24.43 8.64
N VAL A 485 21.70 -25.29 9.67
CA VAL A 485 22.94 -25.44 10.44
C VAL A 485 24.05 -26.01 9.55
N GLU A 486 23.78 -27.13 8.89
CA GLU A 486 24.74 -27.77 7.98
C GLU A 486 25.07 -26.87 6.79
N TYR A 487 24.06 -26.17 6.26
CA TYR A 487 24.26 -25.22 5.18
C TYR A 487 25.19 -24.08 5.60
N ALA A 488 24.95 -23.45 6.75
CA ALA A 488 25.80 -22.40 7.28
C ALA A 488 27.23 -22.92 7.54
N GLN A 489 27.41 -24.15 8.03
CA GLN A 489 28.74 -24.75 8.20
C GLN A 489 29.49 -24.88 6.86
N SER A 490 28.80 -25.13 5.75
CA SER A 490 29.42 -25.14 4.42
C SER A 490 29.95 -23.76 3.98
N PHE A 491 29.39 -22.69 4.54
CA PHE A 491 29.85 -21.30 4.39
C PHE A 491 30.94 -20.91 5.39
N GLY A 492 31.53 -21.87 6.13
CA GLY A 492 32.64 -21.62 7.06
C GLY A 492 32.22 -21.30 8.49
N TYR A 493 30.91 -21.38 8.82
CA TYR A 493 30.46 -21.18 10.18
C TYR A 493 30.83 -22.39 11.07
N GLN A 494 31.41 -22.12 12.23
CA GLN A 494 31.77 -23.10 13.24
C GLN A 494 30.67 -23.19 14.31
N TYR A 495 30.27 -24.42 14.64
CA TYR A 495 29.24 -24.70 15.64
C TYR A 495 29.79 -24.59 17.07
N ILE A 496 29.12 -23.82 17.93
CA ILE A 496 29.52 -23.62 19.33
C ILE A 496 28.65 -24.50 20.23
N SER A 497 29.18 -25.67 20.62
CA SER A 497 28.43 -26.66 21.40
C SER A 497 27.98 -26.15 22.77
N GLN A 498 28.81 -25.39 23.47
CA GLN A 498 28.50 -24.90 24.82
C GLN A 498 27.38 -23.84 24.86
N LYS A 499 27.04 -23.24 23.71
CA LYS A 499 26.00 -22.21 23.60
C LYS A 499 24.77 -22.69 22.83
N SER A 500 24.82 -23.89 22.27
CA SER A 500 23.73 -24.49 21.51
C SER A 500 22.86 -25.37 22.41
N SER A 501 21.63 -25.60 21.97
CA SER A 501 20.62 -26.45 22.61
C SER A 501 19.97 -27.37 21.58
N GLN A 502 19.04 -28.22 22.00
CA GLN A 502 18.27 -29.05 21.07
C GLN A 502 17.38 -28.22 20.12
N ASN A 503 16.94 -27.03 20.56
CA ASN A 503 16.05 -26.15 19.79
C ASN A 503 16.75 -25.01 19.06
N SER A 504 18.03 -24.77 19.34
CA SER A 504 18.80 -23.69 18.72
C SER A 504 20.28 -24.02 18.60
N ALA A 505 20.87 -23.68 17.46
CA ALA A 505 22.29 -23.80 17.19
C ALA A 505 22.93 -22.42 17.15
N VAL A 506 24.03 -22.24 17.87
CA VAL A 506 24.83 -21.02 17.81
C VAL A 506 26.05 -21.29 16.95
N LEU A 507 26.21 -20.51 15.88
CA LEU A 507 27.34 -20.61 14.98
C LEU A 507 28.11 -19.28 14.90
N ALA A 508 29.42 -19.37 14.76
CA ALA A 508 30.30 -18.22 14.57
C ALA A 508 31.19 -18.42 13.35
N HIS A 509 31.47 -17.36 12.63
CA HIS A 509 32.35 -17.35 11.47
C HIS A 509 33.63 -16.57 11.79
N ASP A 510 34.73 -16.89 11.10
CA ASP A 510 36.06 -16.32 11.38
C ASP A 510 36.14 -14.80 11.13
N ASN A 511 35.27 -14.27 10.26
CA ASN A 511 35.07 -12.82 10.07
C ASN A 511 34.42 -12.12 11.28
N GLY A 512 34.11 -12.87 12.34
CA GLY A 512 33.47 -12.41 13.56
C GLY A 512 31.94 -12.40 13.50
N ASP A 513 31.30 -12.77 12.40
CA ASP A 513 29.84 -12.92 12.35
C ASP A 513 29.38 -14.06 13.28
N LYS A 514 28.20 -13.88 13.88
CA LYS A 514 27.62 -14.87 14.79
C LYS A 514 26.13 -14.92 14.57
N ILE A 515 25.64 -16.11 14.27
CA ILE A 515 24.23 -16.37 14.00
C ILE A 515 23.67 -17.40 14.99
N ILE A 516 22.38 -17.29 15.24
CA ILE A 516 21.62 -18.32 15.94
C ILE A 516 20.61 -18.88 14.95
N VAL A 517 20.64 -20.20 14.77
CA VAL A 517 19.75 -20.96 13.89
C VAL A 517 18.76 -21.75 14.73
N ALA A 518 17.48 -21.72 14.38
CA ALA A 518 16.41 -22.48 15.02
C ALA A 518 15.44 -23.01 13.97
N THR A 519 14.48 -23.82 14.40
CA THR A 519 13.38 -24.30 13.56
C THR A 519 12.08 -23.76 14.11
N ASP A 520 11.33 -22.97 13.34
CA ASP A 520 10.01 -22.48 13.76
C ASP A 520 9.00 -23.64 13.78
N THR A 521 7.85 -23.41 14.41
CA THR A 521 6.72 -24.34 14.55
C THR A 521 6.13 -24.84 13.22
N ASP A 522 6.31 -24.08 12.13
CA ASP A 522 5.95 -24.48 10.76
C ASP A 522 7.02 -25.39 10.11
N GLY A 523 8.11 -25.69 10.83
CA GLY A 523 9.22 -26.49 10.34
C GLY A 523 10.28 -25.69 9.58
N HIS A 524 10.14 -24.38 9.44
CA HIS A 524 11.12 -23.56 8.73
C HIS A 524 12.41 -23.39 9.51
N GLY A 525 13.54 -23.65 8.85
CA GLY A 525 14.85 -23.25 9.35
C GLY A 525 14.99 -21.74 9.28
N VAL A 526 15.12 -21.10 10.45
CA VAL A 526 15.25 -19.65 10.61
C VAL A 526 16.56 -19.31 11.29
N TYR A 527 17.11 -18.13 10.98
CA TYR A 527 18.28 -17.60 11.66
C TYR A 527 18.13 -16.11 11.96
N PHE A 528 18.95 -15.64 12.89
CA PHE A 528 19.20 -14.22 13.08
C PHE A 528 20.66 -13.99 13.46
N SER A 529 21.23 -12.90 12.99
CA SER A 529 22.54 -12.42 13.45
C SER A 529 22.43 -11.83 14.85
N VAL A 530 23.47 -12.08 15.65
CA VAL A 530 23.64 -11.48 16.98
C VAL A 530 24.21 -10.06 16.86
N LYS A 531 24.76 -9.70 15.69
CA LYS A 531 25.41 -8.40 15.45
C LYS A 531 24.57 -7.44 14.63
N ASP A 532 23.85 -7.95 13.63
CA ASP A 532 23.05 -7.15 12.71
C ASP A 532 21.56 -7.51 12.86
N GLU A 533 20.76 -6.54 13.28
CA GLU A 533 19.32 -6.74 13.50
C GLU A 533 18.53 -6.86 12.18
N ILE A 534 19.09 -6.45 11.05
CA ILE A 534 18.48 -6.57 9.71
C ILE A 534 18.77 -7.96 9.14
N ASP A 535 19.89 -8.56 9.50
CA ASP A 535 20.32 -9.85 9.01
C ASP A 535 19.66 -11.02 9.74
N ASN A 536 18.47 -11.38 9.29
CA ASN A 536 17.68 -12.48 9.80
C ASN A 536 16.70 -12.98 8.73
N GLY A 537 16.24 -14.22 8.88
CA GLY A 537 15.26 -14.79 7.98
C GLY A 537 15.37 -16.30 7.89
N THR A 538 15.06 -16.83 6.72
CA THR A 538 15.12 -18.25 6.38
C THR A 538 16.43 -18.60 5.69
N ILE A 539 16.60 -19.86 5.29
CA ILE A 539 17.71 -20.27 4.40
C ILE A 539 17.80 -19.40 3.14
N ILE A 540 16.68 -18.95 2.58
CA ILE A 540 16.67 -18.10 1.36
C ILE A 540 17.37 -16.79 1.68
N ASP A 541 16.95 -16.12 2.75
CA ASP A 541 17.51 -14.85 3.19
C ASP A 541 18.99 -14.99 3.57
N PHE A 542 19.37 -16.13 4.17
CA PHE A 542 20.76 -16.45 4.49
C PHE A 542 21.63 -16.46 3.23
N VAL A 543 21.20 -17.15 2.17
CA VAL A 543 21.94 -17.17 0.88
C VAL A 543 21.98 -15.78 0.26
N GLN A 544 20.85 -15.06 0.25
CA GLN A 544 20.81 -13.71 -0.32
C GLN A 544 21.78 -12.77 0.39
N ASN A 545 21.86 -12.83 1.72
CA ASN A 545 22.71 -11.95 2.51
C ASN A 545 24.20 -12.30 2.39
N ARG A 546 24.56 -13.57 2.16
CA ARG A 546 25.98 -14.00 2.08
C ARG A 546 26.54 -13.94 0.66
N SER A 547 25.69 -14.20 -0.34
CA SER A 547 26.10 -14.27 -1.74
C SER A 547 25.66 -13.03 -2.56
N SER A 548 24.83 -12.14 -2.00
CA SER A 548 24.30 -10.93 -2.67
C SER A 548 23.59 -11.23 -4.00
N VAL A 549 22.92 -12.39 -4.09
CA VAL A 549 22.27 -12.87 -5.31
C VAL A 549 20.75 -12.71 -5.28
N GLY A 550 20.14 -12.66 -6.46
CA GLY A 550 18.69 -12.64 -6.63
C GLY A 550 18.03 -14.00 -6.35
N LEU A 551 16.70 -14.00 -6.20
CA LEU A 551 15.92 -15.21 -5.87
C LEU A 551 16.10 -16.35 -6.89
N SER A 552 16.34 -16.03 -8.16
CA SER A 552 16.55 -17.02 -9.23
C SER A 552 17.84 -17.82 -9.03
N GLU A 553 18.93 -17.14 -8.68
CA GLU A 553 20.22 -17.74 -8.38
C GLU A 553 20.13 -18.56 -7.08
N VAL A 554 19.49 -18.04 -6.03
CA VAL A 554 19.28 -18.77 -4.77
C VAL A 554 18.58 -20.10 -5.02
N ARG A 555 17.53 -20.11 -5.84
CA ARG A 555 16.81 -21.36 -6.17
C ARG A 555 17.73 -22.38 -6.85
N LYS A 556 18.56 -21.95 -7.80
CA LYS A 556 19.52 -22.83 -8.49
C LYS A 556 20.53 -23.41 -7.50
N GLU A 557 21.06 -22.58 -6.59
CA GLU A 557 22.02 -22.98 -5.57
C GLU A 557 21.41 -24.00 -4.58
N LEU A 558 20.25 -23.68 -4.00
CA LEU A 558 19.57 -24.55 -3.03
C LEU A 558 19.07 -25.85 -3.66
N LYS A 559 18.65 -25.81 -4.93
CA LYS A 559 18.30 -27.03 -5.67
C LYS A 559 19.52 -27.94 -5.87
N ASN A 560 20.66 -27.37 -6.28
CA ASN A 560 21.91 -28.11 -6.42
C ASN A 560 22.39 -28.72 -5.09
N TRP A 561 22.13 -28.04 -3.97
CA TRP A 561 22.42 -28.57 -2.63
C TRP A 561 21.56 -29.79 -2.29
N ASN A 562 20.28 -29.79 -2.69
CA ASN A 562 19.36 -30.90 -2.40
C ASN A 562 19.54 -32.11 -3.33
N ASP A 563 19.92 -31.88 -4.59
CA ASP A 563 19.96 -32.92 -5.64
C ASP A 563 21.29 -33.73 -5.67
N ARG A 564 22.36 -33.25 -5.03
CA ARG A 564 23.67 -33.94 -5.07
C ARG A 564 23.87 -34.84 -3.85
N PRO A 565 24.21 -36.14 -4.02
CA PRO A 565 24.60 -36.99 -2.89
C PRO A 565 25.83 -36.37 -2.21
N ARG A 566 25.74 -36.17 -0.89
CA ARG A 566 26.76 -35.53 -0.03
C ARG A 566 28.12 -36.20 -0.20
N THR A 567 28.90 -35.72 -1.17
CA THR A 567 30.29 -36.11 -1.42
C THR A 567 31.19 -34.90 -1.20
N GLN A 568 30.90 -34.10 -0.16
CA GLN A 568 31.83 -33.07 0.28
C GLN A 568 32.81 -33.66 1.31
N PRO A 569 34.13 -33.54 1.07
CA PRO A 569 35.14 -34.01 2.01
C PRO A 569 35.18 -33.09 3.25
N ALA A 570 34.98 -33.68 4.42
CA ALA A 570 35.56 -33.35 5.73
C ALA A 570 35.77 -31.86 6.17
N LYS A 571 34.95 -30.89 5.74
CA LYS A 571 35.09 -29.50 6.24
C LYS A 571 34.36 -29.21 7.55
N PHE A 572 33.35 -30.00 7.92
CA PHE A 572 32.62 -29.83 9.18
C PHE A 572 31.94 -31.12 9.62
N THR A 573 31.63 -31.22 10.92
CA THR A 573 30.81 -32.32 11.46
C THR A 573 29.32 -32.02 11.22
N PRO A 574 28.58 -32.89 10.51
CA PRO A 574 27.13 -32.77 10.35
C PRO A 574 26.41 -32.66 11.70
N ARG A 575 25.35 -31.86 11.74
CA ARG A 575 24.52 -31.64 12.94
C ARG A 575 23.07 -31.82 12.59
N ASP A 576 22.31 -32.41 13.51
CA ASP A 576 20.87 -32.52 13.34
C ASP A 576 20.22 -31.14 13.25
N LYS A 577 19.13 -31.06 12.48
CA LYS A 577 18.32 -29.86 12.41
C LYS A 577 17.74 -29.56 13.80
N PRO A 578 17.80 -28.30 14.30
CA PRO A 578 17.21 -27.95 15.58
C PRO A 578 15.74 -28.36 15.66
N GLN A 579 15.31 -28.81 16.83
CA GLN A 579 13.91 -29.18 17.08
C GLN A 579 13.00 -27.93 17.06
N PRO A 580 11.73 -28.04 16.60
CA PRO A 580 10.81 -26.91 16.53
C PRO A 580 10.70 -26.13 17.85
N ILE A 581 10.69 -24.80 17.75
CA ILE A 581 10.63 -23.87 18.87
C ILE A 581 9.53 -22.84 18.67
N SER A 582 8.83 -22.46 19.75
CA SER A 582 7.82 -21.40 19.67
C SER A 582 8.45 -20.04 19.37
N LYS A 583 7.72 -19.20 18.62
CA LYS A 583 8.14 -17.83 18.29
C LYS A 583 8.50 -17.01 19.52
N ASP A 584 7.76 -17.15 20.61
CA ASP A 584 8.05 -16.40 21.84
C ASP A 584 9.33 -16.87 22.50
N ARG A 585 9.60 -18.18 22.53
CA ARG A 585 10.88 -18.70 23.04
C ARG A 585 12.05 -18.27 22.14
N LEU A 586 11.85 -18.22 20.82
CA LEU A 586 12.87 -17.70 19.90
C LEU A 586 13.18 -16.22 20.17
N LYS A 587 12.16 -15.38 20.44
CA LYS A 587 12.35 -13.98 20.86
C LYS A 587 13.15 -13.88 22.17
N ILE A 588 12.91 -14.77 23.14
CA ILE A 588 13.70 -14.84 24.37
C ILE A 588 15.17 -15.14 24.07
N ILE A 589 15.45 -16.13 23.22
CA ILE A 589 16.83 -16.46 22.84
C ILE A 589 17.50 -15.29 22.10
N LYS A 590 16.77 -14.61 21.21
CA LYS A 590 17.25 -13.40 20.52
C LYS A 590 17.59 -12.29 21.52
N ALA A 591 16.70 -12.00 22.47
CA ALA A 591 16.98 -11.02 23.53
C ALA A 591 18.21 -11.43 24.36
N ALA A 592 18.30 -12.70 24.74
CA ALA A 592 19.41 -13.23 25.54
C ALA A 592 20.76 -13.17 24.84
N SER A 593 20.78 -13.24 23.51
CA SER A 593 22.02 -13.16 22.72
C SER A 593 22.73 -11.80 22.85
N ASN A 594 22.00 -10.75 23.24
CA ASN A 594 22.52 -9.41 23.47
C ASN A 594 23.08 -9.19 24.89
N PHE A 595 22.87 -10.14 25.81
CA PHE A 595 23.31 -9.99 27.19
C PHE A 595 24.82 -10.24 27.32
N LYS A 596 25.44 -9.48 28.21
CA LYS A 596 26.86 -9.64 28.54
C LYS A 596 26.96 -10.43 29.84
N VAL A 597 27.66 -11.55 29.80
CA VAL A 597 28.03 -12.27 31.03
C VAL A 597 28.92 -11.36 31.87
N VAL A 598 28.58 -11.23 33.16
CA VAL A 598 29.29 -10.34 34.08
C VAL A 598 30.04 -11.13 35.16
N GLN A 599 31.19 -10.59 35.58
CA GLN A 599 31.98 -11.11 36.70
C GLN A 599 31.85 -10.23 37.96
N SER A 600 31.17 -9.09 37.84
CA SER A 600 30.83 -8.15 38.91
C SER A 600 29.56 -7.42 38.50
N HIS A 601 28.74 -7.01 39.46
CA HIS A 601 27.49 -6.31 39.17
C HIS A 601 27.13 -5.37 40.32
N PRO A 602 27.04 -4.05 40.10
CA PRO A 602 26.84 -3.07 41.17
C PRO A 602 25.63 -3.37 42.07
N TYR A 603 24.49 -3.71 41.46
CA TYR A 603 23.29 -4.08 42.21
C TYR A 603 23.48 -5.31 43.12
N LEU A 604 24.22 -6.34 42.68
CA LEU A 604 24.44 -7.54 43.49
C LEU A 604 25.43 -7.29 44.62
N GLU A 605 26.44 -6.46 44.38
CA GLU A 605 27.40 -6.03 45.39
C GLU A 605 26.72 -5.21 46.50
N LYS A 606 25.80 -4.31 46.12
CA LYS A 606 24.94 -3.59 47.08
C LYS A 606 24.05 -4.53 47.89
N ARG A 607 23.64 -5.66 47.31
CA ARG A 607 22.91 -6.74 48.01
C ARG A 607 23.83 -7.66 48.84
N GLY A 608 25.11 -7.32 48.97
CA GLY A 608 26.08 -8.04 49.78
C GLY A 608 26.74 -9.24 49.10
N ILE A 609 26.43 -9.53 47.83
CA ILE A 609 27.05 -10.64 47.10
C ILE A 609 28.44 -10.22 46.60
N ASP A 610 29.46 -10.99 46.95
CA ASP A 610 30.84 -10.70 46.54
C ASP A 610 31.07 -10.98 45.05
N GLN A 611 31.94 -10.17 44.44
CA GLN A 611 32.40 -10.38 43.06
C GLN A 611 33.07 -11.75 42.87
N SER A 612 33.65 -12.31 43.93
CA SER A 612 34.25 -13.65 43.91
C SER A 612 33.22 -14.75 43.62
N ILE A 613 31.94 -14.54 43.98
CA ILE A 613 30.86 -15.49 43.70
C ILE A 613 30.62 -15.59 42.20
N LEU A 614 30.47 -14.44 41.51
CA LEU A 614 30.26 -14.42 40.06
C LEU A 614 31.46 -14.91 39.25
N LYS A 615 32.66 -14.88 39.84
CA LYS A 615 33.90 -15.42 39.27
C LYS A 615 34.10 -16.92 39.54
N SER A 616 33.35 -17.49 40.49
CA SER A 616 33.49 -18.91 40.85
C SER A 616 32.99 -19.83 39.74
N ASP A 617 33.58 -21.03 39.64
CA ASP A 617 33.17 -22.05 38.67
C ASP A 617 31.67 -22.41 38.77
N ARG A 618 31.08 -22.22 39.95
CA ARG A 618 29.67 -22.50 40.22
C ARG A 618 28.70 -21.50 39.58
N PHE A 619 29.05 -20.22 39.54
CA PHE A 619 28.14 -19.14 39.11
C PHE A 619 28.64 -18.33 37.90
N ILE A 620 29.86 -18.57 37.42
CA ILE A 620 30.35 -17.84 36.25
C ILE A 620 29.45 -18.10 35.03
N GLY A 621 28.87 -17.04 34.46
CA GLY A 621 27.91 -17.16 33.35
C GLY A 621 26.47 -17.49 33.74
N THR A 622 26.13 -17.58 35.03
CA THR A 622 24.73 -17.77 35.48
C THR A 622 23.99 -16.44 35.67
N VAL A 623 24.72 -15.33 35.62
CA VAL A 623 24.20 -13.96 35.66
C VAL A 623 24.76 -13.19 34.47
N ALA A 624 23.91 -12.40 33.84
CA ALA A 624 24.28 -11.49 32.77
C ALA A 624 23.78 -10.07 33.06
N THR A 625 24.16 -9.12 32.22
CA THR A 625 23.60 -7.77 32.23
C THR A 625 23.06 -7.41 30.85
N ASP A 626 21.94 -6.68 30.83
CA ASP A 626 21.36 -6.12 29.62
C ASP A 626 21.93 -4.71 29.33
N ARG A 627 21.37 -4.02 28.33
CA ARG A 627 21.80 -2.67 27.95
C ARG A 627 21.42 -1.61 29.00
N ASP A 628 20.41 -1.89 29.82
CA ASP A 628 19.88 -1.00 30.84
C ASP A 628 20.58 -1.19 32.20
N GLY A 629 21.57 -2.10 32.27
CA GLY A 629 22.34 -2.38 33.48
C GLY A 629 21.59 -3.23 34.51
N ASN A 630 20.55 -3.96 34.10
CA ASN A 630 19.83 -4.89 34.98
C ASN A 630 20.63 -6.17 35.16
N ALA A 631 20.54 -6.76 36.36
CA ALA A 631 21.03 -8.11 36.61
C ALA A 631 20.03 -9.11 36.02
N ILE A 632 20.48 -9.90 35.05
CA ILE A 632 19.68 -10.88 34.33
C ILE A 632 19.97 -12.30 34.84
N PHE A 633 18.90 -13.00 35.21
CA PHE A 633 18.89 -14.37 35.69
C PHE A 633 18.15 -15.26 34.69
N PRO A 634 18.83 -16.04 33.85
CA PRO A 634 18.21 -16.91 32.87
C PRO A 634 17.47 -18.11 33.48
N HIS A 635 16.29 -18.43 32.98
CA HIS A 635 15.51 -19.61 33.36
C HIS A 635 15.58 -20.68 32.27
N TYR A 636 15.67 -21.94 32.67
CA TYR A 636 15.83 -23.09 31.79
C TYR A 636 14.86 -24.22 32.12
N ASP A 637 14.42 -24.93 31.08
CA ASP A 637 13.79 -26.25 31.16
C ASP A 637 14.71 -27.31 30.54
N SER A 638 14.18 -28.51 30.24
CA SER A 638 14.90 -29.59 29.56
C SER A 638 15.34 -29.24 28.14
N ASN A 639 14.65 -28.31 27.51
CA ASN A 639 14.73 -28.01 26.08
C ASN A 639 15.59 -26.75 25.81
N GLY A 640 15.77 -25.89 26.82
CA GLY A 640 16.69 -24.77 26.78
C GLY A 640 16.20 -23.58 27.59
N MET A 641 16.56 -22.38 27.15
CA MET A 641 16.17 -21.14 27.82
C MET A 641 14.69 -20.83 27.57
N THR A 642 13.94 -20.54 28.64
CA THR A 642 12.49 -20.29 28.57
C THR A 642 12.13 -18.85 28.85
N GLY A 643 13.02 -18.10 29.50
CA GLY A 643 12.81 -16.73 29.93
C GLY A 643 13.95 -16.26 30.82
N PHE A 644 13.83 -15.07 31.38
CA PHE A 644 14.77 -14.55 32.36
C PHE A 644 14.09 -13.59 33.33
N THR A 645 14.61 -13.53 34.55
CA THR A 645 14.25 -12.51 35.53
C THR A 645 15.27 -11.38 35.45
N ALA A 646 14.80 -10.14 35.35
CA ALA A 646 15.62 -8.94 35.39
C ALA A 646 15.42 -8.24 36.75
N LYS A 647 16.52 -7.86 37.41
CA LYS A 647 16.52 -7.20 38.72
C LYS A 647 17.43 -5.98 38.72
N ASN A 648 16.96 -4.92 39.38
CA ASN A 648 17.74 -3.74 39.71
C ASN A 648 17.18 -3.10 40.99
N GLU A 649 17.75 -2.00 41.48
CA GLU A 649 17.40 -1.39 42.77
C GLU A 649 15.89 -1.17 42.95
N ASN A 650 15.20 -0.69 41.92
CA ASN A 650 13.76 -0.42 41.93
C ASN A 650 13.02 -1.16 40.81
N TYR A 651 13.60 -2.24 40.30
CA TYR A 651 13.04 -2.98 39.18
C TYR A 651 13.08 -4.48 39.41
N THR A 652 11.93 -5.11 39.20
CA THR A 652 11.82 -6.56 39.08
C THR A 652 10.88 -6.87 37.93
N GLY A 653 11.39 -7.55 36.92
CA GLY A 653 10.62 -7.95 35.75
C GLY A 653 10.92 -9.38 35.35
N PHE A 654 9.95 -10.03 34.72
CA PHE A 654 10.18 -11.28 34.00
C PHE A 654 10.01 -11.03 32.51
N SER A 655 10.83 -11.70 31.69
CA SER A 655 10.86 -11.52 30.25
C SER A 655 9.48 -11.72 29.61
N LYS A 656 9.00 -10.72 28.86
CA LYS A 656 7.69 -10.77 28.18
C LYS A 656 7.65 -11.92 27.16
N GLY A 657 6.60 -12.74 27.22
CA GLY A 657 6.45 -13.94 26.37
C GLY A 657 7.29 -15.15 26.82
N GLY A 658 8.14 -14.99 27.86
CA GLY A 658 8.84 -16.11 28.46
C GLY A 658 7.95 -16.93 29.38
N THR A 659 8.39 -18.14 29.68
CA THR A 659 7.76 -18.99 30.71
C THR A 659 8.72 -19.13 31.89
N LYS A 660 8.24 -18.89 33.12
CA LYS A 660 9.03 -19.11 34.33
C LYS A 660 9.34 -20.60 34.47
N ALA A 661 10.59 -20.97 34.23
CA ALA A 661 11.15 -22.29 34.54
C ALA A 661 12.11 -22.14 35.73
N LEU A 662 13.22 -22.87 35.78
CA LEU A 662 14.17 -22.78 36.88
C LEU A 662 15.40 -21.96 36.51
N TRP A 663 15.82 -21.06 37.40
CA TRP A 663 17.21 -20.61 37.39
C TRP A 663 18.07 -21.67 38.07
N ARG A 664 19.30 -21.88 37.59
CA ARG A 664 20.20 -22.91 38.14
C ARG A 664 21.65 -22.46 38.11
N SER A 665 22.42 -22.88 39.13
CA SER A 665 23.88 -22.81 39.07
C SER A 665 24.43 -23.81 38.05
N LYS A 666 25.71 -23.64 37.67
CA LYS A 666 26.38 -24.60 36.79
C LYS A 666 26.42 -25.98 37.44
N PRO A 667 26.00 -27.06 36.74
CA PRO A 667 26.17 -28.42 37.24
C PRO A 667 27.66 -28.79 37.24
N GLN A 668 28.08 -29.57 38.24
CA GLN A 668 29.42 -30.16 38.32
C GLN A 668 29.30 -31.64 38.64
N GLU A 669 30.22 -32.47 38.15
CA GLU A 669 30.20 -33.92 38.41
C GLU A 669 30.37 -34.26 39.91
N SER A 670 31.01 -33.37 40.65
CA SER A 670 31.21 -33.49 42.09
C SER A 670 29.97 -33.16 42.91
N ASP A 671 28.86 -32.70 42.30
CA ASP A 671 27.65 -32.29 43.00
C ASP A 671 27.08 -33.45 43.85
N ARG A 672 26.97 -33.24 45.16
CA ARG A 672 26.37 -34.19 46.12
C ARG A 672 25.31 -33.56 47.01
N ARG A 673 24.98 -32.28 46.78
CA ARG A 673 23.95 -31.53 47.48
C ARG A 673 23.19 -30.65 46.52
N LEU A 674 21.86 -30.67 46.58
CA LEU A 674 20.97 -29.78 45.82
C LEU A 674 20.25 -28.85 46.79
N VAL A 675 20.47 -27.55 46.67
CA VAL A 675 19.77 -26.52 47.44
C VAL A 675 18.70 -25.86 46.57
N ILE A 676 17.47 -25.81 47.07
CA ILE A 676 16.30 -25.23 46.41
C ILE A 676 15.90 -23.96 47.14
N VAL A 677 15.89 -22.82 46.43
CA VAL A 677 15.58 -21.49 46.97
C VAL A 677 14.49 -20.78 46.15
N GLU A 678 14.01 -19.64 46.62
CA GLU A 678 13.00 -18.85 45.89
C GLU A 678 13.61 -17.92 44.85
N SER A 679 14.77 -17.31 45.11
CA SER A 679 15.45 -16.42 44.15
C SER A 679 16.91 -16.81 43.87
N ALA A 680 17.42 -16.42 42.70
CA ALA A 680 18.83 -16.60 42.36
C ALA A 680 19.77 -15.82 43.31
N ILE A 681 19.28 -14.71 43.87
CA ILE A 681 20.02 -13.91 44.87
C ILE A 681 20.16 -14.71 46.17
N ASP A 682 19.12 -15.43 46.58
CA ASP A 682 19.18 -16.32 47.75
C ASP A 682 20.12 -17.48 47.53
N ALA A 683 20.16 -18.06 46.32
CA ALA A 683 21.11 -19.12 45.99
C ALA A 683 22.56 -18.65 46.13
N MET A 684 22.89 -17.47 45.59
CA MET A 684 24.23 -16.88 45.72
C MET A 684 24.54 -16.51 47.16
N SER A 685 23.56 -15.99 47.90
CA SER A 685 23.73 -15.61 49.31
C SER A 685 23.99 -16.83 50.19
N TYR A 686 23.18 -17.87 50.03
CA TYR A 686 23.36 -19.14 50.70
C TYR A 686 24.73 -19.75 50.36
N HIS A 687 25.14 -19.71 49.08
CA HIS A 687 26.46 -20.19 48.72
C HIS A 687 27.58 -19.41 49.42
N GLN A 688 27.51 -18.08 49.45
CA GLN A 688 28.51 -17.26 50.13
C GLN A 688 28.63 -17.57 51.63
N LEU A 689 27.50 -17.86 52.29
CA LEU A 689 27.45 -18.19 53.72
C LEU A 689 27.97 -19.59 54.04
N PHE A 690 27.81 -20.57 53.14
CA PHE A 690 27.99 -21.99 53.47
C PHE A 690 28.94 -22.78 52.56
N LYS A 691 29.54 -22.16 51.54
CA LYS A 691 30.42 -22.84 50.57
C LYS A 691 31.57 -23.60 51.20
N ASP A 692 32.15 -23.10 52.29
CA ASP A 692 33.32 -23.74 52.93
C ASP A 692 32.94 -25.04 53.64
N LYS A 693 31.69 -25.14 54.13
CA LYS A 693 31.15 -26.36 54.74
C LYS A 693 30.59 -27.33 53.68
N ASN A 694 30.09 -26.80 52.57
CA ASN A 694 29.36 -27.55 51.56
C ASN A 694 29.81 -27.19 50.12
N PRO A 695 31.05 -27.50 49.72
CA PRO A 695 31.61 -27.08 48.42
C PRO A 695 30.94 -27.75 47.21
N HIS A 696 30.38 -28.95 47.40
CA HIS A 696 29.76 -29.77 46.35
C HIS A 696 28.25 -29.52 46.20
N THR A 697 27.86 -28.25 46.24
CA THR A 697 26.45 -27.83 46.25
C THR A 697 26.02 -27.22 44.94
N ARG A 698 24.93 -27.75 44.38
CA ARG A 698 24.18 -27.20 43.25
C ARG A 698 22.98 -26.43 43.74
N TYR A 699 22.61 -25.37 43.04
CA TYR A 699 21.51 -24.49 43.41
C TYR A 699 20.47 -24.40 42.30
N ILE A 700 19.19 -24.41 42.68
CA ILE A 700 18.08 -24.08 41.78
C ILE A 700 17.14 -23.07 42.45
N SER A 701 16.56 -22.18 41.64
CA SER A 701 15.60 -21.17 42.09
C SER A 701 14.29 -21.26 41.30
N THR A 702 13.17 -21.17 42.01
CA THR A 702 11.82 -21.20 41.44
C THR A 702 11.33 -19.83 40.94
N GLY A 703 11.96 -18.72 41.35
CA GLY A 703 11.55 -17.36 40.97
C GLY A 703 10.22 -16.91 41.60
N GLY A 704 9.96 -17.35 42.84
CA GLY A 704 8.73 -17.14 43.62
C GLY A 704 7.78 -18.34 43.60
N THR A 705 6.47 -18.07 43.56
CA THR A 705 5.41 -19.09 43.55
C THR A 705 5.61 -20.09 42.43
N ILE A 706 5.66 -21.38 42.79
CA ILE A 706 5.90 -22.48 41.86
C ILE A 706 4.66 -22.79 41.02
N SER A 707 4.84 -22.90 39.71
CA SER A 707 3.84 -23.46 38.78
C SER A 707 3.96 -24.98 38.66
N SER A 708 2.94 -25.65 38.14
CA SER A 708 2.97 -27.11 37.95
C SER A 708 4.12 -27.58 37.06
N SER A 709 4.43 -26.85 35.99
CA SER A 709 5.55 -27.19 35.10
C SER A 709 6.92 -27.02 35.78
N GLN A 710 7.08 -26.01 36.63
CA GLN A 710 8.29 -25.85 37.45
C GLN A 710 8.41 -26.95 38.50
N LEU A 711 7.30 -27.37 39.10
CA LEU A 711 7.29 -28.46 40.07
C LEU A 711 7.82 -29.76 39.45
N GLU A 712 7.43 -30.09 38.22
CA GLU A 712 7.96 -31.27 37.51
C GLU A 712 9.48 -31.16 37.22
N LEU A 713 9.97 -29.96 36.90
CA LEU A 713 11.42 -29.73 36.76
C LEU A 713 12.16 -29.92 38.09
N VAL A 714 11.59 -29.44 39.20
CA VAL A 714 12.17 -29.62 40.54
C VAL A 714 12.15 -31.10 40.94
N LYS A 715 11.05 -31.82 40.72
CA LYS A 715 10.95 -33.26 40.94
C LYS A 715 12.02 -34.03 40.20
N THR A 716 12.25 -33.69 38.92
CA THR A 716 13.31 -34.30 38.11
C THR A 716 14.68 -34.06 38.74
N ALA A 717 14.98 -32.82 39.13
CA ALA A 717 16.25 -32.48 39.79
C ALA A 717 16.44 -33.20 41.14
N MET A 718 15.38 -33.32 41.94
CA MET A 718 15.38 -34.07 43.21
C MET A 718 15.61 -35.57 42.97
N ALA A 719 14.95 -36.15 41.97
CA ALA A 719 15.13 -37.55 41.59
C ALA A 719 16.57 -37.82 41.15
N ASP A 720 17.15 -36.96 40.32
CA ASP A 720 18.52 -37.12 39.85
C ASP A 720 19.55 -36.98 40.97
N MET A 721 19.36 -36.04 41.90
CA MET A 721 20.21 -35.92 43.09
C MET A 721 20.08 -37.16 44.00
N THR A 722 18.87 -37.69 44.16
CA THR A 722 18.62 -38.89 44.97
C THR A 722 19.27 -40.13 44.36
N LYS A 723 19.24 -40.29 43.03
CA LYS A 723 19.87 -41.42 42.32
C LYS A 723 21.37 -41.53 42.60
N ILE A 724 22.04 -40.38 42.75
CA ILE A 724 23.48 -40.34 43.06
C ILE A 724 23.78 -40.33 44.56
N GLY A 725 22.76 -40.55 45.41
CA GLY A 725 22.89 -40.59 46.87
C GLY A 725 23.15 -39.23 47.52
N GLY A 726 22.84 -38.13 46.83
CA GLY A 726 23.05 -36.78 47.34
C GLY A 726 21.94 -36.26 48.25
N GLN A 727 22.23 -35.17 48.96
CA GLN A 727 21.30 -34.49 49.86
C GLN A 727 20.46 -33.44 49.12
N ILE A 728 19.18 -33.32 49.49
CA ILE A 728 18.29 -32.25 49.03
C ILE A 728 18.02 -31.32 50.21
N VAL A 729 18.21 -30.01 50.00
CA VAL A 729 18.00 -28.99 51.01
C VAL A 729 17.00 -27.97 50.48
N ILE A 730 15.88 -27.83 51.19
CA ILE A 730 14.90 -26.79 50.92
C ILE A 730 15.27 -25.58 51.77
N ALA A 731 15.69 -24.50 51.11
CA ALA A 731 16.15 -23.27 51.71
C ALA A 731 15.28 -22.08 51.23
N THR A 732 13.96 -22.24 51.31
CA THR A 732 12.97 -21.21 50.93
C THR A 732 12.78 -20.15 52.01
N ASP A 733 12.08 -19.07 51.68
CA ASP A 733 11.90 -17.93 52.56
C ASP A 733 11.15 -18.32 53.84
N ASN A 734 11.47 -17.63 54.94
CA ASN A 734 10.78 -17.79 56.22
C ASN A 734 9.50 -16.95 56.27
N ASP A 735 8.61 -17.17 55.30
CA ASP A 735 7.28 -16.56 55.24
C ASP A 735 6.19 -17.59 54.90
N ARG A 736 4.92 -17.16 54.87
CA ARG A 736 3.81 -18.08 54.60
C ARG A 736 3.91 -18.79 53.24
N ALA A 737 4.41 -18.10 52.22
CA ALA A 737 4.53 -18.65 50.86
C ALA A 737 5.68 -19.67 50.80
N GLY A 738 6.84 -19.32 51.34
CA GLY A 738 8.00 -20.20 51.40
C GLY A 738 7.78 -21.44 52.27
N ASN A 739 6.99 -21.31 53.35
CA ASN A 739 6.52 -22.45 54.16
C ASN A 739 5.66 -23.43 53.35
N LYS A 740 4.70 -22.92 52.57
CA LYS A 740 3.84 -23.75 51.72
C LYS A 740 4.63 -24.44 50.60
N LEU A 741 5.58 -23.71 50.00
CA LEU A 741 6.47 -24.28 48.99
C LEU A 741 7.31 -25.43 49.57
N ALA A 742 7.90 -25.23 50.75
CA ALA A 742 8.71 -26.26 51.39
C ALA A 742 7.91 -27.53 51.71
N GLN A 743 6.69 -27.39 52.21
CA GLN A 743 5.79 -28.53 52.44
C GLN A 743 5.50 -29.29 51.14
N THR A 744 5.18 -28.55 50.07
CA THR A 744 4.90 -29.13 48.75
C THR A 744 6.11 -29.92 48.23
N LEU A 745 7.31 -29.34 48.29
CA LEU A 745 8.54 -29.99 47.85
C LEU A 745 8.90 -31.22 48.70
N THR A 746 8.60 -31.19 50.00
CA THR A 746 8.84 -32.32 50.90
C THR A 746 7.94 -33.51 50.56
N VAL A 747 6.66 -33.25 50.25
CA VAL A 747 5.71 -34.30 49.85
C VAL A 747 6.09 -34.91 48.50
N GLU A 748 6.59 -34.10 47.58
CA GLU A 748 6.92 -34.50 46.21
C GLU A 748 8.34 -35.08 46.06
N ALA A 749 9.11 -35.10 47.14
CA ALA A 749 10.45 -35.65 47.14
C ALA A 749 10.42 -37.19 47.01
N PRO A 750 11.38 -37.81 46.30
CA PRO A 750 11.47 -39.27 46.22
C PRO A 750 11.59 -39.92 47.61
N SER A 751 10.95 -41.07 47.83
CA SER A 751 10.86 -41.70 49.16
C SER A 751 12.20 -42.10 49.80
N LYS A 752 13.25 -42.26 48.99
CA LYS A 752 14.63 -42.57 49.46
C LYS A 752 15.53 -41.32 49.55
N SER A 753 14.98 -40.14 49.35
CA SER A 753 15.76 -38.91 49.35
C SER A 753 16.19 -38.50 50.75
N GLN A 754 17.43 -37.99 50.87
CA GLN A 754 17.90 -37.34 52.09
C GLN A 754 17.49 -35.86 52.02
N ILE A 755 16.28 -35.56 52.49
CA ILE A 755 15.72 -34.20 52.42
C ILE A 755 15.76 -33.51 53.78
N SER A 756 16.19 -32.25 53.80
CA SER A 756 16.14 -31.39 54.98
C SER A 756 15.67 -29.98 54.62
N ARG A 757 15.06 -29.30 55.59
CA ARG A 757 14.70 -27.88 55.44
C ARG A 757 15.61 -27.03 56.30
N GLU A 758 16.18 -25.99 55.70
CA GLU A 758 16.96 -24.98 56.40
C GLU A 758 16.25 -23.63 56.28
N LEU A 759 16.17 -22.89 57.38
CA LEU A 759 15.47 -21.62 57.47
C LEU A 759 16.45 -20.49 57.80
N PRO A 760 16.24 -19.28 57.26
CA PRO A 760 16.96 -18.13 57.73
C PRO A 760 16.57 -17.83 59.19
N GLN A 761 17.56 -17.84 60.11
CA GLN A 761 17.32 -17.63 61.55
C GLN A 761 17.00 -16.17 61.91
N GLN A 762 17.58 -15.19 61.19
CA GLN A 762 17.44 -13.77 61.46
C GLN A 762 17.19 -13.03 60.13
N GLY A 763 15.92 -12.97 59.71
CA GLY A 763 15.52 -12.36 58.44
C GLY A 763 14.42 -13.16 57.73
N LYS A 764 13.83 -12.54 56.72
CA LYS A 764 12.83 -13.16 55.85
C LYS A 764 13.47 -14.12 54.84
N ASP A 765 14.59 -13.72 54.24
CA ASP A 765 15.29 -14.46 53.19
C ASP A 765 16.79 -14.61 53.49
N TRP A 766 17.51 -15.39 52.67
CA TRP A 766 18.93 -15.65 52.87
C TRP A 766 19.83 -14.46 52.53
N ASN A 767 19.35 -13.54 51.70
CA ASN A 767 20.09 -12.34 51.35
C ASN A 767 20.06 -11.30 52.47
N GLU A 768 18.96 -11.20 53.21
CA GLU A 768 18.88 -10.40 54.44
C GLU A 768 19.91 -10.89 55.48
N ILE A 769 20.01 -12.21 55.70
CA ILE A 769 21.06 -12.77 56.58
C ILE A 769 22.45 -12.36 56.14
N LEU A 770 22.73 -12.45 54.84
CA LEU A 770 24.04 -12.09 54.30
C LEU A 770 24.35 -10.60 54.56
N GLN A 771 23.38 -9.72 54.34
CA GLN A 771 23.54 -8.29 54.57
C GLN A 771 23.74 -7.98 56.05
N HIS A 772 22.98 -8.61 56.95
CA HIS A 772 23.18 -8.46 58.38
C HIS A 772 24.56 -8.95 58.83
N THR A 773 25.02 -10.09 58.32
CA THR A 773 26.35 -10.63 58.65
C THR A 773 27.45 -9.66 58.21
N LYS A 774 27.36 -9.12 57.00
CA LYS A 774 28.30 -8.11 56.51
C LYS A 774 28.27 -6.82 57.31
N GLN A 775 27.08 -6.33 57.68
CA GLN A 775 26.96 -5.12 58.49
C GLN A 775 27.61 -5.32 59.87
N GLN A 776 27.39 -6.47 60.51
CA GLN A 776 28.05 -6.81 61.78
C GLN A 776 29.57 -6.88 61.65
N GLU A 777 30.11 -7.43 60.55
CA GLU A 777 31.55 -7.43 60.27
C GLU A 777 32.11 -6.01 60.08
N ILE A 778 31.39 -5.14 59.36
CA ILE A 778 31.76 -3.74 59.18
C ILE A 778 31.73 -3.00 60.52
N ASP A 779 30.68 -3.16 61.31
CA ASP A 779 30.51 -2.52 62.61
C ASP A 779 31.61 -2.96 63.57
N ARG A 780 31.94 -4.26 63.60
CA ARG A 780 33.03 -4.81 64.40
C ARG A 780 34.39 -4.28 63.97
N ASN A 781 34.68 -4.26 62.66
CA ASN A 781 35.93 -3.70 62.12
C ASN A 781 36.05 -2.18 62.34
N THR A 782 34.93 -1.47 62.41
CA THR A 782 34.89 -0.02 62.69
C THR A 782 35.07 0.25 64.19
N GLN A 783 34.49 -0.58 65.06
CA GLN A 783 34.72 -0.53 66.50
C GLN A 783 36.17 -0.86 66.87
N ASP A 784 36.78 -1.89 66.28
CA ASP A 784 38.18 -2.25 66.52
C ASP A 784 39.17 -1.16 66.06
N ARG A 785 38.81 -0.34 65.06
CA ARG A 785 39.60 0.83 64.64
C ARG A 785 39.39 2.06 65.53
N GLY A 786 38.28 2.13 66.28
CA GLY A 786 37.96 3.24 67.20
C GLY A 786 38.65 3.15 68.57
N TRP A 787 39.12 1.98 68.98
CA TRP A 787 39.78 1.75 70.27
C TRP A 787 41.32 1.91 70.23
N GLY A 788 41.88 2.45 69.15
CA GLY A 788 43.33 2.62 68.94
C GLY A 788 43.97 3.91 69.47
N TRP A 789 43.24 4.76 70.21
CA TRP A 789 43.80 6.01 70.78
C TRP A 789 43.35 6.22 72.24
N SER A 790 43.94 5.49 73.18
CA SER A 790 44.21 5.97 74.55
C SER A 790 44.85 4.87 75.39
N ARG A 791 46.18 4.90 75.45
CA ARG A 791 47.00 4.60 76.65
C ARG A 791 48.46 4.82 76.28
N ASP A 792 48.90 6.06 76.50
CA ASP A 792 50.26 6.44 76.90
C ASP A 792 50.27 7.97 77.13
N ILE A 793 49.74 8.39 78.28
CA ILE A 793 50.16 9.56 79.07
C ILE A 793 50.06 9.17 80.54
#